data_AF-A0A3B5A658-F1
#
_entry.id   AF-A0A3B5A658-F1
#
_cell.length_a   1.000
_cell.length_b   1.000
_cell.length_c   1.000
_cell.angle_alpha   90.00
_cell.angle_beta   90.00
_cell.angle_gamma   90.00
#
_symmetry.space_group_name_H-M   'P 1'
#
loop_
_entity.id
_entity.type
_entity.pdbx_description
1 polymer ?
#
loop_
_entity_poly.entity_id
_entity_poly.type
_entity_poly.pdbx_seq_one_letter_code
_entity_poly.pdbx_strand_id
1 'polypeptide(L)'
;MLGRCVKDKETGLCLLTLNDKPKASATKEKTYTDTEIKQELEKTTVNISVGCYSGKSISLWELIHSRYFTDDQRLDFIEKYRTRQITTQTIITVVMTTVEKLESDTPKMIMGLRKQVSAQQLLDCDIIDAETFKQVKDGKLTTETVTKGESVTGYLKGTRSIAGIKVHPSQKVMSIYEAKKEDLLTPGIALVLLEAQAATGWVIDPVKNKFYAVDEAAKERVIGPDVHEQLLLAERAVTGYKDPYTDATISLFEAMNEQLIQRNNGLRLLEAQMATGGIVDPNQSHRLPVHVAIKKGYLNEEVHKLLLNPTDEAKGFFDPNTKENLSYLQLINRCEKDPTTGLLLLPLHTEESHVFHTDEQIELALKNKTITMNAGKFKNKDMTVWEVLLSEYISEQKREQLIQQYRTGAMKIEEIIEILTVIVTEKYLGATNCIAGVRVESTKKVMSIYEAKSKNLLTPGTSLILLEAQAATGFVIDPVKNKKLSVEEAVAQRVVGSDEWKNKLLSAERAVTGYKDPYTGNTISLFQALQKDLIVKDHGIRLLEAQIATGGIIDPVHSHRVPVQVAYQRGYFDEGMNQILSDADDDTKGFFDPNTQENLTYLKLVERCITDPITGLSLLPLNNSKSSSGKSWLAISSCCSV
;
A
#
# COMPACT_ATOMS: atom_id res chain seq x y z
N MET A 1 17.18 -47.15 -66.14
CA MET A 1 17.46 -47.81 -64.84
C MET A 1 16.88 -49.22 -64.76
N LEU A 2 15.63 -49.46 -65.18
CA LEU A 2 14.97 -50.79 -65.09
C LEU A 2 15.61 -51.94 -65.90
N GLY A 3 16.36 -51.65 -66.97
CA GLY A 3 17.02 -52.68 -67.80
C GLY A 3 18.24 -53.36 -67.17
N ARG A 4 18.63 -53.00 -65.93
CA ARG A 4 19.77 -53.59 -65.20
C ARG A 4 19.36 -54.38 -63.95
N CYS A 5 18.06 -54.57 -63.74
CA CYS A 5 17.54 -55.27 -62.58
C CYS A 5 17.19 -56.73 -62.93
N VAL A 6 17.51 -57.66 -62.03
CA VAL A 6 17.07 -59.05 -62.07
C VAL A 6 15.84 -59.19 -61.19
N LYS A 7 14.80 -59.86 -61.68
CA LYS A 7 13.54 -60.02 -60.96
C LYS A 7 13.62 -61.23 -60.02
N ASP A 8 13.38 -60.99 -58.74
CA ASP A 8 13.33 -62.02 -57.70
C ASP A 8 12.12 -62.94 -57.94
N LYS A 9 12.33 -64.25 -57.89
CA LYS A 9 11.31 -65.26 -58.23
C LYS A 9 10.32 -65.57 -57.10
N GLU A 10 10.61 -65.20 -55.85
CA GLU A 10 9.69 -65.39 -54.72
C GLU A 10 8.86 -64.14 -54.45
N THR A 11 9.44 -62.94 -54.64
CA THR A 11 8.78 -61.67 -54.27
C THR A 11 8.35 -60.83 -55.45
N GLY A 12 8.81 -61.15 -56.67
CA GLY A 12 8.44 -60.42 -57.90
C GLY A 12 9.05 -59.02 -58.02
N LEU A 13 9.95 -58.63 -57.11
CA LEU A 13 10.60 -57.32 -57.11
C LEU A 13 11.86 -57.32 -57.99
N CYS A 14 12.15 -56.18 -58.64
CA CYS A 14 13.31 -56.02 -59.52
C CYS A 14 14.52 -55.49 -58.74
N LEU A 15 15.53 -56.34 -58.53
CA LEU A 15 16.74 -56.05 -57.75
C LEU A 15 17.95 -55.75 -58.65
N LEU A 16 18.73 -54.73 -58.31
CA LEU A 16 19.96 -54.37 -59.02
C LEU A 16 21.13 -55.23 -58.54
N THR A 17 21.79 -55.95 -59.46
CA THR A 17 22.99 -56.74 -59.14
C THR A 17 24.22 -55.84 -59.07
N LEU A 18 24.90 -55.81 -57.92
CA LEU A 18 26.19 -55.15 -57.76
C LEU A 18 27.29 -56.12 -58.21
N ASN A 19 28.01 -55.79 -59.28
CA ASN A 19 29.18 -56.54 -59.71
C ASN A 19 30.39 -56.16 -58.82
N ASP A 20 30.80 -57.08 -57.94
CA ASP A 20 32.09 -57.01 -57.27
C ASP A 20 33.22 -57.32 -58.26
N LYS A 21 33.82 -56.26 -58.80
CA LYS A 21 35.26 -56.07 -59.10
C LYS A 21 35.46 -54.81 -59.94
N PRO A 22 36.05 -53.72 -59.40
CA PRO A 22 36.55 -52.64 -60.22
C PRO A 22 37.92 -53.02 -60.81
N LYS A 23 38.03 -53.05 -62.14
CA LYS A 23 39.31 -52.89 -62.83
C LYS A 23 39.78 -51.45 -62.59
N ALA A 24 40.97 -51.33 -62.04
CA ALA A 24 41.64 -50.08 -61.72
C ALA A 24 41.92 -49.21 -62.96
N SER A 25 41.71 -47.90 -62.80
CA SER A 25 42.49 -46.83 -63.43
C SER A 25 41.92 -45.48 -62.99
N ALA A 26 42.51 -44.86 -61.97
CA ALA A 26 42.63 -43.41 -61.79
C ALA A 26 43.26 -43.10 -60.42
N THR A 27 44.42 -42.49 -60.47
CA THR A 27 45.02 -41.54 -59.52
C THR A 27 44.34 -41.44 -58.15
N LYS A 28 45.03 -41.92 -57.09
CA LYS A 28 44.65 -41.68 -55.69
C LYS A 28 44.78 -40.19 -55.37
N GLU A 29 43.72 -39.42 -55.62
CA GLU A 29 43.48 -38.19 -54.88
C GLU A 29 43.09 -38.57 -53.45
N LYS A 30 43.77 -37.98 -52.46
CA LYS A 30 43.45 -38.18 -51.03
C LYS A 30 42.10 -37.50 -50.73
N THR A 31 41.01 -38.23 -50.91
CA THR A 31 39.68 -37.84 -50.45
C THR A 31 39.56 -38.07 -48.94
N TYR A 32 38.81 -37.20 -48.27
CA TYR A 32 38.50 -37.36 -46.84
C TYR A 32 37.45 -38.46 -46.66
N THR A 33 37.52 -39.21 -45.56
CA THR A 33 36.45 -40.13 -45.15
C THR A 33 35.33 -39.37 -44.43
N ASP A 34 34.10 -39.88 -44.46
CA ASP A 34 32.93 -39.22 -43.85
C ASP A 34 33.12 -38.96 -42.34
N THR A 35 33.84 -39.86 -41.67
CA THR A 35 34.23 -39.72 -40.27
C THR A 35 35.22 -38.58 -40.03
N GLU A 36 36.16 -38.36 -40.95
CA GLU A 36 37.12 -37.26 -40.87
C GLU A 36 36.45 -35.91 -41.19
N ILE A 37 35.55 -35.87 -42.18
CA ILE A 37 34.77 -34.67 -42.52
C ILE A 37 33.92 -34.23 -41.33
N LYS A 38 33.23 -35.19 -40.69
CA LYS A 38 32.40 -34.91 -39.52
C LYS A 38 33.23 -34.34 -38.37
N GLN A 39 34.36 -34.96 -38.02
CA GLN A 39 35.22 -34.48 -36.93
C GLN A 39 35.79 -33.09 -37.18
N GLU A 40 36.13 -32.76 -38.43
CA GLU A 40 36.69 -31.45 -38.78
C GLU A 40 35.62 -30.34 -38.72
N LEU A 41 34.40 -30.63 -39.19
CA LEU A 41 33.27 -29.70 -39.15
C LEU A 41 32.68 -29.55 -37.74
N GLU A 42 32.79 -30.57 -36.88
CA GLU A 42 32.38 -30.49 -35.47
C GLU A 42 33.36 -29.66 -34.63
N LYS A 43 34.67 -29.73 -34.91
CA LYS A 43 35.69 -28.91 -34.22
C LYS A 43 35.62 -27.43 -34.58
N THR A 44 35.12 -27.12 -35.78
CA THR A 44 35.03 -25.74 -36.27
C THR A 44 33.75 -25.09 -35.77
N THR A 45 33.88 -24.12 -34.86
CA THR A 45 32.76 -23.37 -34.29
C THR A 45 32.62 -22.00 -34.94
N VAL A 46 31.38 -21.57 -35.13
CA VAL A 46 31.03 -20.28 -35.74
C VAL A 46 30.06 -19.55 -34.83
N ASN A 47 30.30 -18.25 -34.63
CA ASN A 47 29.41 -17.38 -33.87
C ASN A 47 28.35 -16.80 -34.79
N ILE A 48 27.09 -16.99 -34.41
CA ILE A 48 25.96 -16.49 -35.19
C ILE A 48 25.39 -15.24 -34.53
N SER A 49 25.18 -14.20 -35.33
CA SER A 49 24.65 -12.91 -34.90
C SER A 49 23.15 -12.75 -35.15
N VAL A 50 22.50 -13.68 -35.87
CA VAL A 50 21.11 -13.58 -36.33
C VAL A 50 20.36 -14.93 -36.28
N GLY A 51 19.03 -14.91 -36.22
CA GLY A 51 18.19 -16.10 -36.21
C GLY A 51 18.18 -16.91 -34.90
N CYS A 52 17.71 -18.17 -34.97
CA CYS A 52 17.49 -19.03 -33.79
C CYS A 52 18.76 -19.41 -33.01
N TYR A 53 19.93 -19.13 -33.59
CA TYR A 53 21.24 -19.39 -32.99
C TYR A 53 22.00 -18.11 -32.63
N SER A 54 21.32 -16.95 -32.66
CA SER A 54 21.90 -15.66 -32.29
C SER A 54 22.55 -15.70 -30.90
N GLY A 55 23.80 -15.24 -30.82
CA GLY A 55 24.60 -15.19 -29.59
C GLY A 55 25.17 -16.54 -29.15
N LYS A 56 24.96 -17.62 -29.91
CA LYS A 56 25.53 -18.94 -29.64
C LYS A 56 26.69 -19.23 -30.58
N SER A 57 27.68 -19.96 -30.06
CA SER A 57 28.76 -20.56 -30.85
C SER A 57 28.36 -21.99 -31.18
N ILE A 58 28.18 -22.29 -32.47
CA ILE A 58 27.65 -23.59 -32.93
C ILE A 58 28.64 -24.20 -33.92
N SER A 59 28.76 -25.53 -33.91
CA SER A 59 29.63 -26.22 -34.86
C SER A 59 29.13 -26.09 -36.29
N LEU A 60 30.07 -26.09 -37.25
CA LEU A 60 29.73 -26.03 -38.67
C LEU A 60 28.91 -27.25 -39.10
N TRP A 61 29.18 -28.42 -38.48
CA TRP A 61 28.41 -29.63 -38.68
C TRP A 61 26.94 -29.48 -38.28
N GLU A 62 26.65 -28.98 -37.08
CA GLU A 62 25.28 -28.74 -36.60
C GLU A 62 24.54 -27.72 -37.46
N LEU A 63 25.25 -26.71 -37.99
CA LEU A 63 24.63 -25.68 -38.84
C LEU A 63 24.20 -26.20 -40.20
N ILE A 64 25.03 -27.01 -40.86
CA ILE A 64 24.66 -27.65 -42.13
C ILE A 64 23.54 -28.69 -41.93
N HIS A 65 23.42 -29.23 -40.71
CA HIS A 65 22.34 -30.15 -40.34
C HIS A 65 21.08 -29.46 -39.79
N SER A 66 21.08 -28.14 -39.72
CA SER A 66 19.95 -27.35 -39.25
C SER A 66 18.90 -27.10 -40.34
N ARG A 67 17.83 -26.40 -39.98
CA ARG A 67 16.74 -25.99 -40.89
C ARG A 67 17.17 -25.10 -42.07
N TYR A 68 18.37 -24.54 -42.05
CA TYR A 68 18.83 -23.60 -43.08
C TYR A 68 19.26 -24.29 -44.39
N PHE A 69 19.48 -25.60 -44.37
CA PHE A 69 19.96 -26.36 -45.54
C PHE A 69 19.09 -27.59 -45.78
N THR A 70 18.74 -27.83 -47.05
CA THR A 70 18.08 -29.07 -47.45
C THR A 70 19.07 -30.23 -47.45
N ASP A 71 18.56 -31.46 -47.42
CA ASP A 71 19.41 -32.65 -47.46
C ASP A 71 20.27 -32.70 -48.75
N ASP A 72 19.73 -32.23 -49.88
CA ASP A 72 20.48 -32.12 -51.15
C ASP A 72 21.64 -31.12 -51.05
N GLN A 73 21.41 -29.94 -50.44
CA GLN A 73 22.45 -28.93 -50.26
C GLN A 73 23.54 -29.41 -49.30
N ARG A 74 23.16 -30.11 -48.22
CA ARG A 74 24.09 -30.74 -47.29
C ARG A 74 24.96 -31.78 -47.98
N LEU A 75 24.36 -32.67 -48.77
CA LEU A 75 25.08 -33.69 -49.52
C LEU A 75 26.06 -33.04 -50.52
N ASP A 76 25.65 -31.98 -51.20
CA ASP A 76 26.51 -31.22 -52.11
C ASP A 76 27.72 -30.57 -51.38
N PHE A 77 27.52 -30.00 -50.18
CA PHE A 77 28.63 -29.48 -49.36
C PHE A 77 29.61 -30.59 -48.97
N ILE A 78 29.10 -31.74 -48.53
CA ILE A 78 29.92 -32.87 -48.09
C ILE A 78 30.72 -33.45 -49.27
N GLU A 79 30.10 -33.62 -50.44
CA GLU A 79 30.77 -34.11 -51.65
C GLU A 79 31.85 -33.14 -52.16
N LYS A 80 31.55 -31.84 -52.21
CA LYS A 80 32.51 -30.81 -52.62
C LYS A 80 33.68 -30.69 -51.64
N TYR A 81 33.44 -30.88 -50.35
CA TYR A 81 34.50 -30.91 -49.35
C TYR A 81 35.33 -32.19 -49.43
N ARG A 82 34.67 -33.35 -49.65
CA ARG A 82 35.32 -34.66 -49.83
C ARG A 82 36.30 -34.66 -51.00
N THR A 83 35.92 -34.00 -52.09
CA THR A 83 36.71 -33.82 -53.32
C THR A 83 37.64 -32.60 -53.29
N ARG A 84 37.78 -31.92 -52.14
CA ARG A 84 38.62 -30.72 -51.92
C ARG A 84 38.33 -29.55 -52.86
N GLN A 85 37.13 -29.48 -53.43
CA GLN A 85 36.70 -28.37 -54.29
C GLN A 85 36.36 -27.12 -53.49
N ILE A 86 35.97 -27.28 -52.23
CA ILE A 86 35.68 -26.18 -51.31
C ILE A 86 36.47 -26.34 -50.00
N THR A 87 36.83 -25.23 -49.38
CA THR A 87 37.53 -25.21 -48.09
C THR A 87 36.54 -24.98 -46.95
N THR A 88 36.94 -25.27 -45.71
CA THR A 88 36.14 -24.98 -44.51
C THR A 88 35.74 -23.51 -44.45
N GLN A 89 36.63 -22.60 -44.85
CA GLN A 89 36.35 -21.16 -44.88
C GLN A 89 35.26 -20.80 -45.91
N THR A 90 35.27 -21.45 -47.07
CA THR A 90 34.22 -21.30 -48.08
C THR A 90 32.87 -21.78 -47.54
N ILE A 91 32.85 -22.92 -46.84
CA ILE A 91 31.63 -23.45 -46.21
C ILE A 91 31.12 -22.48 -45.14
N ILE A 92 31.98 -21.97 -44.26
CA ILE A 92 31.58 -20.96 -43.25
C ILE A 92 30.96 -19.75 -43.95
N THR A 93 31.55 -19.28 -45.04
CA THR A 93 31.05 -18.09 -45.76
C THR A 93 29.66 -18.35 -46.36
N VAL A 94 29.48 -19.48 -47.04
CA VAL A 94 28.18 -19.85 -47.63
C VAL A 94 27.14 -20.09 -46.54
N VAL A 95 27.53 -20.74 -45.43
CA VAL A 95 26.65 -20.99 -44.29
C VAL A 95 26.20 -19.68 -43.66
N MET A 96 27.14 -18.80 -43.32
CA MET A 96 26.85 -17.50 -42.71
C MET A 96 26.01 -16.62 -43.62
N THR A 97 26.35 -16.50 -44.90
CA THR A 97 25.56 -15.71 -45.86
C THR A 97 24.16 -16.28 -46.10
N THR A 98 23.99 -17.61 -46.07
CA THR A 98 22.67 -18.24 -46.21
C THR A 98 21.83 -18.04 -44.96
N VAL A 99 22.42 -18.18 -43.77
CA VAL A 99 21.75 -17.89 -42.48
C VAL A 99 21.36 -16.42 -42.42
N GLU A 100 22.27 -15.50 -42.74
CA GLU A 100 21.99 -14.06 -42.77
C GLU A 100 20.91 -13.70 -43.78
N LYS A 101 20.94 -14.28 -44.99
CA LYS A 101 19.93 -14.03 -46.02
C LYS A 101 18.55 -14.58 -45.64
N LEU A 102 18.49 -15.83 -45.15
CA LEU A 102 17.23 -16.44 -44.74
C LEU A 102 16.64 -15.73 -43.51
N GLU A 103 17.49 -15.28 -42.58
CA GLU A 103 17.05 -14.54 -41.38
C GLU A 103 16.86 -13.03 -41.64
N SER A 104 17.38 -12.47 -42.74
CA SER A 104 16.99 -11.13 -43.22
C SER A 104 15.65 -11.16 -43.95
N ASP A 105 15.35 -12.28 -44.60
CA ASP A 105 14.09 -12.52 -45.31
C ASP A 105 12.98 -13.04 -44.37
N THR A 106 13.29 -13.47 -43.14
CA THR A 106 12.25 -13.76 -42.14
C THR A 106 11.60 -12.45 -41.69
N PRO A 107 10.28 -12.29 -41.88
CA PRO A 107 9.60 -11.07 -41.45
C PRO A 107 9.75 -10.95 -39.93
N LYS A 108 10.27 -9.81 -39.46
CA LYS A 108 10.36 -9.50 -38.03
C LYS A 108 8.94 -9.44 -37.46
N MET A 109 8.51 -10.51 -36.79
CA MET A 109 7.16 -10.65 -36.25
C MET A 109 7.05 -10.00 -34.87
N ILE A 110 5.90 -9.40 -34.60
CA ILE A 110 5.58 -8.69 -33.36
C ILE A 110 4.51 -9.47 -32.61
N MET A 111 4.60 -9.58 -31.28
CA MET A 111 3.53 -10.22 -30.53
C MET A 111 2.28 -9.32 -30.45
N GLY A 112 1.14 -9.81 -30.97
CA GLY A 112 -0.18 -9.22 -30.76
C GLY A 112 -0.80 -9.69 -29.43
N LEU A 113 -2.11 -9.95 -29.43
CA LEU A 113 -2.85 -10.40 -28.25
C LEU A 113 -2.52 -11.85 -27.86
N ARG A 114 -2.40 -12.75 -28.84
CA ARG A 114 -2.13 -14.20 -28.66
C ARG A 114 -1.18 -14.78 -29.69
N LYS A 115 -1.04 -14.14 -30.85
CA LYS A 115 -0.19 -14.61 -31.95
C LYS A 115 0.75 -13.51 -32.44
N GLN A 116 1.75 -13.94 -33.20
CA GLN A 116 2.67 -13.06 -33.90
C GLN A 116 1.99 -12.39 -35.10
N VAL A 117 2.26 -11.10 -35.29
CA VAL A 117 1.72 -10.19 -36.31
C VAL A 117 2.87 -9.65 -37.15
N SER A 118 2.73 -9.69 -38.47
CA SER A 118 3.72 -9.16 -39.41
C SER A 118 3.46 -7.70 -39.75
N ALA A 119 4.50 -6.98 -40.19
CA ALA A 119 4.35 -5.62 -40.70
C ALA A 119 3.42 -5.55 -41.93
N GLN A 120 3.36 -6.61 -42.74
CA GLN A 120 2.44 -6.69 -43.87
C GLN A 120 0.98 -6.73 -43.40
N GLN A 121 0.67 -7.52 -42.37
CA GLN A 121 -0.68 -7.58 -41.80
C GLN A 121 -1.13 -6.22 -41.24
N LEU A 122 -0.20 -5.48 -40.62
CA LEU A 122 -0.48 -4.12 -40.14
C LEU A 122 -0.78 -3.15 -41.29
N LEU A 123 -0.05 -3.27 -42.41
CA LEU A 123 -0.31 -2.47 -43.61
C LEU A 123 -1.66 -2.83 -44.24
N ASP A 124 -1.95 -4.12 -44.40
CA ASP A 124 -3.20 -4.62 -44.99
C ASP A 124 -4.44 -4.20 -44.17
N CYS A 125 -4.24 -3.90 -42.89
CA CYS A 125 -5.29 -3.44 -41.98
C CYS A 125 -5.28 -1.92 -41.76
N ASP A 126 -4.60 -1.14 -42.61
CA ASP A 126 -4.49 0.33 -42.52
C ASP A 126 -3.99 0.82 -41.13
N ILE A 127 -3.23 0.01 -40.39
CA ILE A 127 -2.67 0.38 -39.07
C ILE A 127 -1.36 1.16 -39.24
N ILE A 128 -0.58 0.83 -40.27
CA ILE A 128 0.62 1.57 -40.68
C ILE A 128 0.47 2.00 -42.14
N ASP A 129 1.07 3.12 -42.51
CA ASP A 129 1.09 3.58 -43.89
C ASP A 129 2.18 2.87 -44.73
N ALA A 130 2.06 3.01 -46.06
CA ALA A 130 2.99 2.40 -47.00
C ALA A 130 4.43 2.93 -46.86
N GLU A 131 4.59 4.16 -46.40
CA GLU A 131 5.91 4.77 -46.18
C GLU A 131 6.61 4.13 -44.98
N THR A 132 5.92 4.02 -43.84
CA THR A 132 6.39 3.36 -42.62
C THR A 132 6.71 1.90 -42.90
N PHE A 133 5.84 1.19 -43.63
CA PHE A 133 6.11 -0.19 -44.03
C PHE A 133 7.38 -0.31 -44.89
N LYS A 134 7.57 0.59 -45.86
CA LYS A 134 8.79 0.62 -46.69
C LYS A 134 10.03 0.89 -45.84
N GLN A 135 9.98 1.82 -44.89
CA GLN A 135 11.10 2.09 -43.98
C GLN A 135 11.45 0.89 -43.09
N VAL A 136 10.44 0.10 -42.65
CA VAL A 136 10.65 -1.15 -41.91
C VAL A 136 11.29 -2.21 -42.81
N LYS A 137 10.80 -2.36 -44.04
CA LYS A 137 11.33 -3.32 -45.02
C LYS A 137 12.76 -3.00 -45.44
N ASP A 138 13.06 -1.70 -45.61
CA ASP A 138 14.39 -1.20 -45.95
C ASP A 138 15.37 -1.20 -44.75
N GLY A 139 14.92 -1.63 -43.57
CA GLY A 139 15.72 -1.72 -42.35
C GLY A 139 16.07 -0.37 -41.70
N LYS A 140 15.53 0.75 -42.22
CA LYS A 140 15.74 2.10 -41.67
C LYS A 140 15.03 2.30 -40.34
N LEU A 141 13.91 1.61 -40.14
CA LEU A 141 13.11 1.67 -38.93
C LEU A 141 12.96 0.27 -38.34
N THR A 142 13.21 0.10 -37.04
CA THR A 142 13.04 -1.20 -36.39
C THR A 142 11.57 -1.46 -36.08
N THR A 143 11.14 -2.71 -36.15
CA THR A 143 9.79 -3.14 -35.76
C THR A 143 9.48 -2.78 -34.31
N GLU A 144 10.48 -2.81 -33.43
CA GLU A 144 10.38 -2.34 -32.04
C GLU A 144 10.09 -0.84 -31.91
N THR A 145 10.59 -0.01 -32.85
CA THR A 145 10.33 1.44 -32.82
C THR A 145 8.92 1.74 -33.30
N VAL A 146 8.46 1.07 -34.36
CA VAL A 146 7.09 1.20 -34.87
C VAL A 146 6.07 0.76 -33.82
N THR A 147 6.34 -0.34 -33.12
CA THR A 147 5.43 -0.89 -32.10
C THR A 147 5.32 -0.05 -30.84
N LYS A 148 6.33 0.78 -30.52
CA LYS A 148 6.29 1.73 -29.41
C LYS A 148 5.48 2.99 -29.71
N GLY A 149 5.14 3.24 -30.98
CA GLY A 149 4.25 4.35 -31.34
C GLY A 149 2.85 4.13 -30.78
N GLU A 150 2.28 5.13 -30.10
CA GLU A 150 1.00 4.99 -29.38
C GLU A 150 -0.15 4.49 -30.27
N SER A 151 -0.20 4.94 -31.52
CA SER A 151 -1.20 4.51 -32.51
C SER A 151 -1.14 3.00 -32.75
N VAL A 152 0.05 2.46 -33.01
CA VAL A 152 0.25 1.03 -33.33
C VAL A 152 0.14 0.16 -32.09
N THR A 153 0.64 0.61 -30.94
CA THR A 153 0.49 -0.11 -29.67
C THR A 153 -0.99 -0.33 -29.33
N GLY A 154 -1.84 0.68 -29.56
CA GLY A 154 -3.28 0.61 -29.32
C GLY A 154 -3.96 -0.49 -30.13
N TYR A 155 -3.53 -0.73 -31.38
CA TYR A 155 -4.08 -1.82 -32.19
C TYR A 155 -3.48 -3.19 -31.87
N LEU A 156 -2.21 -3.26 -31.48
CA LEU A 156 -1.57 -4.54 -31.16
C LEU A 156 -2.01 -5.13 -29.83
N LYS A 157 -2.12 -4.28 -28.79
CA LYS A 157 -2.40 -4.71 -27.41
C LYS A 157 -3.72 -4.20 -26.85
N GLY A 158 -4.34 -3.22 -27.50
CA GLY A 158 -5.48 -2.48 -26.97
C GLY A 158 -5.07 -1.19 -26.25
N THR A 159 -6.00 -0.25 -26.19
CA THR A 159 -5.98 0.84 -25.22
C THR A 159 -6.55 0.35 -23.89
N ARG A 160 -6.11 0.98 -22.80
CA ARG A 160 -6.26 0.47 -21.42
C ARG A 160 -7.73 0.15 -21.10
N SER A 161 -8.01 -1.09 -20.69
CA SER A 161 -9.29 -1.49 -20.11
C SER A 161 -9.34 -1.15 -18.61
N ILE A 162 -10.53 -1.24 -18.01
CA ILE A 162 -10.68 -1.10 -16.56
C ILE A 162 -9.96 -2.26 -15.89
N ALA A 163 -8.83 -1.97 -15.25
CA ALA A 163 -7.90 -2.97 -14.73
C ALA A 163 -8.29 -3.47 -13.32
N GLY A 164 -8.94 -2.62 -12.54
CA GLY A 164 -9.18 -2.88 -11.12
C GLY A 164 -10.06 -1.85 -10.46
N ILE A 165 -10.22 -1.99 -9.15
CA ILE A 165 -10.99 -1.09 -8.31
C ILE A 165 -10.03 -0.33 -7.40
N LYS A 166 -10.28 0.96 -7.23
CA LYS A 166 -9.60 1.81 -6.26
C LYS A 166 -10.61 2.28 -5.22
N VAL A 167 -10.45 1.85 -3.98
CA VAL A 167 -11.39 2.14 -2.91
C VAL A 167 -11.05 3.48 -2.26
N HIS A 168 -12.05 4.36 -2.10
CA HIS A 168 -11.94 5.62 -1.38
C HIS A 168 -12.73 5.54 -0.06
N PRO A 169 -12.21 6.11 1.05
CA PRO A 169 -11.01 6.95 1.15
C PRO A 169 -9.67 6.20 1.27
N SER A 170 -9.69 4.88 1.51
CA SER A 170 -8.50 4.08 1.86
C SER A 170 -7.36 4.08 0.83
N GLN A 171 -7.64 4.49 -0.42
CA GLN A 171 -6.74 4.42 -1.58
C GLN A 171 -6.27 2.99 -1.90
N LYS A 172 -6.95 1.96 -1.37
CA LYS A 172 -6.59 0.56 -1.62
C LYS A 172 -6.92 0.19 -3.06
N VAL A 173 -5.92 -0.29 -3.79
CA VAL A 173 -6.09 -0.84 -5.15
C VAL A 173 -6.20 -2.36 -5.06
N MET A 174 -7.16 -2.93 -5.80
CA MET A 174 -7.38 -4.37 -5.86
C MET A 174 -7.92 -4.78 -7.24
N SER A 175 -7.82 -6.07 -7.55
CA SER A 175 -8.47 -6.64 -8.73
C SER A 175 -9.99 -6.62 -8.61
N ILE A 176 -10.70 -6.70 -9.73
CA ILE A 176 -12.17 -6.76 -9.75
C ILE A 176 -12.68 -8.00 -9.00
N TYR A 177 -11.95 -9.12 -9.12
CA TYR A 177 -12.33 -10.36 -8.43
C TYR A 177 -12.11 -10.29 -6.92
N GLU A 178 -11.07 -9.61 -6.45
CA GLU A 178 -10.89 -9.32 -5.02
C GLU A 178 -11.98 -8.39 -4.50
N ALA A 179 -12.36 -7.36 -5.25
CA ALA A 179 -13.48 -6.49 -4.89
C ALA A 179 -14.81 -7.25 -4.77
N LYS A 180 -15.04 -8.27 -5.61
CA LYS A 180 -16.16 -9.21 -5.47
C LYS A 180 -16.06 -10.04 -4.18
N LYS A 181 -14.88 -10.54 -3.85
CA LYS A 181 -14.66 -11.35 -2.64
C LYS A 181 -14.82 -10.54 -1.35
N GLU A 182 -14.49 -9.27 -1.38
CA GLU A 182 -14.67 -8.33 -0.26
C GLU A 182 -16.08 -7.72 -0.24
N ASP A 183 -17.03 -8.25 -1.04
CA ASP A 183 -18.42 -7.78 -1.17
C ASP A 183 -18.58 -6.29 -1.54
N LEU A 184 -17.52 -5.69 -2.10
CA LEU A 184 -17.51 -4.31 -2.57
C LEU A 184 -18.20 -4.15 -3.93
N LEU A 185 -18.22 -5.23 -4.72
CA LEU A 185 -18.98 -5.34 -5.95
C LEU A 185 -19.92 -6.53 -5.88
N THR A 186 -21.14 -6.36 -6.37
CA THR A 186 -22.04 -7.50 -6.54
C THR A 186 -21.44 -8.50 -7.54
N PRO A 187 -21.72 -9.81 -7.39
CA PRO A 187 -21.22 -10.83 -8.32
C PRO A 187 -21.54 -10.53 -9.79
N GLY A 188 -22.71 -9.93 -10.07
CA GLY A 188 -23.12 -9.54 -11.41
C GLY A 188 -22.24 -8.44 -12.01
N ILE A 189 -21.99 -7.35 -11.27
CA ILE A 189 -21.16 -6.23 -11.75
C ILE A 189 -19.72 -6.71 -12.00
N ALA A 190 -19.17 -7.45 -11.05
CA ALA A 190 -17.81 -7.97 -11.15
C ALA A 190 -17.63 -8.92 -12.34
N LEU A 191 -18.60 -9.81 -12.58
CA LEU A 191 -18.55 -10.72 -13.73
C LEU A 191 -18.52 -9.94 -15.05
N VAL A 192 -19.38 -8.94 -15.22
CA VAL A 192 -19.45 -8.13 -16.45
C VAL A 192 -18.14 -7.39 -16.72
N LEU A 193 -17.50 -6.82 -15.70
CA LEU A 193 -16.22 -6.14 -15.85
C LEU A 193 -15.07 -7.11 -16.15
N LEU A 194 -15.07 -8.30 -15.53
CA LEU A 194 -14.08 -9.34 -15.83
C LEU A 194 -14.26 -9.92 -17.24
N GLU A 195 -15.50 -10.11 -17.70
CA GLU A 195 -15.79 -10.51 -19.08
C GLU A 195 -15.26 -9.48 -20.08
N ALA A 196 -15.42 -8.18 -19.78
CA ALA A 196 -14.85 -7.11 -20.59
C ALA A 196 -13.31 -7.18 -20.62
N GLN A 197 -12.65 -7.45 -19.49
CA GLN A 197 -11.20 -7.68 -19.46
C GLN A 197 -10.78 -8.85 -20.37
N ALA A 198 -11.43 -10.01 -20.22
CA ALA A 198 -11.15 -11.20 -21.02
C ALA A 198 -11.38 -10.95 -22.52
N ALA A 199 -12.48 -10.29 -22.90
CA ALA A 199 -12.83 -9.99 -24.28
C ALA A 199 -11.99 -8.88 -24.92
N THR A 200 -11.30 -8.06 -24.11
CA THR A 200 -10.39 -7.01 -24.59
C THR A 200 -8.94 -7.45 -24.64
N GLY A 201 -8.63 -8.64 -24.11
CA GLY A 201 -7.35 -9.29 -24.31
C GLY A 201 -6.81 -10.00 -23.09
N TRP A 202 -7.05 -9.51 -21.87
CA TRP A 202 -6.31 -9.98 -20.70
C TRP A 202 -7.11 -9.82 -19.42
N VAL A 203 -7.00 -10.79 -18.53
CA VAL A 203 -7.35 -10.62 -17.12
C VAL A 203 -6.19 -9.90 -16.43
N ILE A 204 -6.49 -8.81 -15.73
CA ILE A 204 -5.47 -7.88 -15.22
C ILE A 204 -5.35 -8.01 -13.70
N ASP A 205 -4.13 -8.18 -13.22
CA ASP A 205 -3.77 -8.00 -11.81
C ASP A 205 -3.16 -6.59 -11.66
N PRO A 206 -3.93 -5.60 -11.15
CA PRO A 206 -3.47 -4.22 -11.06
C PRO A 206 -2.39 -4.03 -9.98
N VAL A 207 -2.30 -4.93 -9.00
CA VAL A 207 -1.32 -4.84 -7.91
C VAL A 207 0.04 -5.32 -8.37
N LYS A 208 0.09 -6.43 -9.13
CA LYS A 208 1.33 -6.95 -9.71
C LYS A 208 1.69 -6.34 -11.06
N ASN A 209 0.78 -5.54 -11.64
CA ASN A 209 0.87 -5.00 -12.99
C ASN A 209 1.17 -6.11 -14.03
N LYS A 210 0.39 -7.20 -13.95
CA LYS A 210 0.52 -8.37 -14.83
C LYS A 210 -0.77 -8.64 -15.59
N PHE A 211 -0.61 -9.19 -16.78
CA PHE A 211 -1.67 -9.50 -17.73
C PHE A 211 -1.64 -11.00 -18.00
N TYR A 212 -2.79 -11.64 -17.87
CA TYR A 212 -2.90 -13.09 -17.93
C TYR A 212 -3.98 -13.53 -18.91
N ALA A 213 -3.77 -14.66 -19.58
CA ALA A 213 -4.87 -15.40 -20.19
C ALA A 213 -5.77 -15.97 -19.08
N VAL A 214 -7.01 -16.33 -19.38
CA VAL A 214 -7.99 -16.75 -18.34
C VAL A 214 -7.49 -17.96 -17.54
N ASP A 215 -6.94 -18.98 -18.22
CA ASP A 215 -6.39 -20.16 -17.55
C ASP A 215 -5.16 -19.86 -16.69
N GLU A 216 -4.34 -18.90 -17.11
CA GLU A 216 -3.18 -18.45 -16.34
C GLU A 216 -3.62 -17.66 -15.11
N ALA A 217 -4.62 -16.79 -15.26
CA ALA A 217 -5.21 -16.00 -14.18
C ALA A 217 -5.82 -16.91 -13.10
N ALA A 218 -6.44 -18.02 -13.49
CA ALA A 218 -6.96 -19.03 -12.55
C ALA A 218 -5.82 -19.75 -11.80
N LYS A 219 -4.74 -20.14 -12.49
CA LYS A 219 -3.55 -20.75 -11.87
C LYS A 219 -2.88 -19.81 -10.86
N GLU A 220 -2.77 -18.54 -11.21
CA GLU A 220 -2.19 -17.47 -10.38
C GLU A 220 -3.18 -16.94 -9.33
N ARG A 221 -4.40 -17.49 -9.27
CA ARG A 221 -5.48 -17.16 -8.31
C ARG A 221 -5.94 -15.69 -8.38
N VAL A 222 -5.76 -15.03 -9.52
CA VAL A 222 -6.30 -13.70 -9.80
C VAL A 222 -7.83 -13.76 -9.97
N ILE A 223 -8.33 -14.88 -10.50
CA ILE A 223 -9.77 -15.18 -10.61
C ILE A 223 -10.09 -16.50 -9.90
N GLY A 224 -11.37 -16.70 -9.58
CA GLY A 224 -11.88 -17.92 -8.96
C GLY A 224 -12.47 -18.92 -9.94
N PRO A 225 -12.69 -20.16 -9.49
CA PRO A 225 -13.32 -21.21 -10.30
C PRO A 225 -14.79 -20.90 -10.62
N ASP A 226 -15.45 -20.05 -9.83
CA ASP A 226 -16.86 -19.65 -9.97
C ASP A 226 -17.13 -18.76 -11.20
N VAL A 227 -16.10 -18.08 -11.72
CA VAL A 227 -16.18 -17.23 -12.91
C VAL A 227 -15.36 -17.77 -14.09
N HIS A 228 -14.58 -18.84 -13.90
CA HIS A 228 -13.60 -19.32 -14.88
C HIS A 228 -14.24 -19.73 -16.21
N GLU A 229 -15.34 -20.46 -16.18
CA GLU A 229 -16.05 -20.91 -17.40
C GLU A 229 -16.63 -19.72 -18.19
N GLN A 230 -17.27 -18.77 -17.50
CA GLN A 230 -17.84 -17.59 -18.13
C GLN A 230 -16.75 -16.71 -18.76
N LEU A 231 -15.59 -16.58 -18.09
CA LEU A 231 -14.46 -15.82 -18.62
C LEU A 231 -13.80 -16.51 -19.82
N LEU A 232 -13.74 -17.85 -19.85
CA LEU A 232 -13.29 -18.58 -21.05
C LEU A 232 -14.21 -18.30 -22.24
N LEU A 233 -15.52 -18.27 -22.03
CA LEU A 233 -16.48 -17.92 -23.09
C LEU A 233 -16.30 -16.47 -23.60
N ALA A 234 -15.96 -15.53 -22.71
CA ALA A 234 -15.65 -14.15 -23.08
C ALA A 234 -14.29 -14.02 -23.78
N GLU A 235 -13.27 -14.78 -23.38
CA GLU A 235 -11.95 -14.80 -24.02
C GLU A 235 -12.01 -15.26 -25.49
N ARG A 236 -13.03 -16.05 -25.86
CA ARG A 236 -13.30 -16.41 -27.27
C ARG A 236 -13.55 -15.20 -28.16
N ALA A 237 -13.92 -14.04 -27.62
CA ALA A 237 -13.97 -12.80 -28.38
C ALA A 237 -12.59 -12.36 -28.91
N VAL A 238 -11.50 -12.89 -28.34
CA VAL A 238 -10.10 -12.62 -28.72
C VAL A 238 -9.48 -13.80 -29.45
N THR A 239 -9.71 -15.02 -28.98
CA THR A 239 -9.14 -16.25 -29.59
C THR A 239 -9.97 -16.77 -30.76
N GLY A 240 -11.22 -16.34 -30.86
CA GLY A 240 -12.20 -16.68 -31.88
C GLY A 240 -13.19 -17.77 -31.44
N TYR A 241 -14.41 -17.69 -31.99
CA TYR A 241 -15.43 -18.72 -31.82
C TYR A 241 -15.24 -19.80 -32.87
N LYS A 242 -15.65 -21.03 -32.55
CA LYS A 242 -15.59 -22.16 -33.47
C LYS A 242 -16.97 -22.35 -34.05
N ASP A 243 -17.08 -22.22 -35.36
CA ASP A 243 -18.31 -22.54 -36.08
C ASP A 243 -18.55 -24.06 -36.00
N PRO A 244 -19.68 -24.51 -35.42
CA PRO A 244 -20.00 -25.93 -35.31
C PRO A 244 -20.07 -26.69 -36.65
N TYR A 245 -20.29 -25.98 -37.77
CA TYR A 245 -20.48 -26.61 -39.07
C TYR A 245 -19.20 -26.67 -39.91
N THR A 246 -18.33 -25.65 -39.81
CA THR A 246 -17.11 -25.55 -40.64
C THR A 246 -15.81 -25.73 -39.87
N ASP A 247 -15.86 -25.75 -38.53
CA ASP A 247 -14.69 -25.67 -37.63
C ASP A 247 -13.80 -24.43 -37.85
N ALA A 248 -14.28 -23.48 -38.66
CA ALA A 248 -13.62 -22.21 -38.90
C ALA A 248 -13.64 -21.34 -37.64
N THR A 249 -12.58 -20.55 -37.48
CA THR A 249 -12.50 -19.56 -36.41
C THR A 249 -13.17 -18.27 -36.86
N ILE A 250 -14.31 -17.96 -36.25
CA ILE A 250 -15.13 -16.78 -36.57
C ILE A 250 -15.00 -15.70 -35.48
N SER A 251 -15.27 -14.46 -35.86
CA SER A 251 -15.27 -13.29 -34.98
C SER A 251 -16.45 -13.27 -34.00
N LEU A 252 -16.35 -12.39 -33.00
CA LEU A 252 -17.43 -12.15 -32.04
C LEU A 252 -18.75 -11.73 -32.71
N PHE A 253 -18.67 -10.88 -33.73
CA PHE A 253 -19.84 -10.40 -34.46
C PHE A 253 -20.48 -11.48 -35.32
N GLU A 254 -19.67 -12.30 -36.01
CA GLU A 254 -20.16 -13.45 -36.76
C GLU A 254 -20.82 -14.46 -35.82
N ALA A 255 -20.19 -14.79 -34.69
CA ALA A 255 -20.76 -15.69 -33.68
C ALA A 255 -22.09 -15.17 -33.12
N MET A 256 -22.26 -13.85 -33.01
CA MET A 256 -23.52 -13.22 -32.61
C MET A 256 -24.61 -13.36 -33.70
N ASN A 257 -24.25 -13.26 -34.98
CA ASN A 257 -25.19 -13.43 -36.09
C ASN A 257 -25.61 -14.90 -36.25
N GLU A 258 -24.69 -15.83 -36.01
CA GLU A 258 -24.93 -17.28 -36.00
C GLU A 258 -25.60 -17.78 -34.69
N GLN A 259 -25.98 -16.87 -33.79
CA GLN A 259 -26.64 -17.16 -32.51
C GLN A 259 -25.85 -18.09 -31.57
N LEU A 260 -24.53 -18.20 -31.75
CA LEU A 260 -23.65 -18.93 -30.84
C LEU A 260 -23.49 -18.21 -29.50
N ILE A 261 -23.75 -16.90 -29.49
CA ILE A 261 -23.74 -16.06 -28.28
C ILE A 261 -25.02 -15.24 -28.22
N GLN A 262 -25.50 -14.94 -27.02
CA GLN A 262 -26.63 -14.05 -26.85
C GLN A 262 -26.30 -12.64 -27.35
N ARG A 263 -27.21 -12.03 -28.12
CA ARG A 263 -27.02 -10.73 -28.76
C ARG A 263 -26.59 -9.63 -27.78
N ASN A 264 -27.23 -9.55 -26.61
CA ASN A 264 -26.92 -8.52 -25.61
C ASN A 264 -25.49 -8.66 -25.05
N ASN A 265 -25.06 -9.90 -24.77
CA ASN A 265 -23.69 -10.16 -24.32
C ASN A 265 -22.69 -9.82 -25.43
N GLY A 266 -23.01 -10.17 -26.69
CA GLY A 266 -22.18 -9.85 -27.84
C GLY A 266 -22.00 -8.34 -28.06
N LEU A 267 -23.09 -7.59 -28.01
CA LEU A 267 -23.04 -6.13 -28.11
C LEU A 267 -22.20 -5.51 -27.00
N ARG A 268 -22.34 -5.99 -25.76
CA ARG A 268 -21.55 -5.52 -24.61
C ARG A 268 -20.05 -5.77 -24.80
N LEU A 269 -19.67 -6.96 -25.28
CA LEU A 269 -18.27 -7.28 -25.54
C LEU A 269 -17.70 -6.48 -26.73
N LEU A 270 -18.49 -6.26 -27.79
CA LEU A 270 -18.12 -5.42 -28.93
C LEU A 270 -17.90 -3.95 -28.50
N GLU A 271 -18.78 -3.43 -27.63
CA GLU A 271 -18.64 -2.10 -27.04
C GLU A 271 -17.32 -1.96 -26.28
N ALA A 272 -16.99 -2.96 -25.44
CA ALA A 272 -15.74 -2.99 -24.69
C ALA A 272 -14.52 -3.01 -25.62
N GLN A 273 -14.55 -3.80 -26.69
CA GLN A 273 -13.48 -3.82 -27.70
C GLN A 273 -13.33 -2.48 -28.42
N MET A 274 -14.43 -1.87 -28.87
CA MET A 274 -14.39 -0.56 -29.54
C MET A 274 -13.79 0.53 -28.66
N ALA A 275 -14.22 0.62 -27.40
CA ALA A 275 -13.71 1.61 -26.46
C ALA A 275 -12.22 1.40 -26.09
N THR A 276 -11.71 0.17 -26.27
CA THR A 276 -10.31 -0.20 -25.97
C THR A 276 -9.44 -0.29 -27.23
N GLY A 277 -9.77 0.45 -28.29
CA GLY A 277 -8.90 0.68 -29.45
C GLY A 277 -9.40 0.10 -30.76
N GLY A 278 -10.39 -0.80 -30.74
CA GLY A 278 -10.99 -1.36 -31.96
C GLY A 278 -11.41 -2.81 -31.82
N ILE A 279 -12.13 -3.30 -32.85
CA ILE A 279 -12.65 -4.68 -32.92
C ILE A 279 -11.50 -5.67 -33.06
N VAL A 280 -11.55 -6.79 -32.35
CA VAL A 280 -10.48 -7.79 -32.40
C VAL A 280 -10.64 -8.70 -33.62
N ASP A 281 -9.56 -8.90 -34.38
CA ASP A 281 -9.43 -9.96 -35.39
C ASP A 281 -8.89 -11.22 -34.69
N PRO A 282 -9.70 -12.29 -34.49
CA PRO A 282 -9.23 -13.48 -33.81
C PRO A 282 -8.21 -14.30 -34.63
N ASN A 283 -8.23 -14.14 -35.95
CA ASN A 283 -7.34 -14.87 -36.85
C ASN A 283 -5.95 -14.23 -36.87
N GLN A 284 -5.90 -12.90 -36.94
CA GLN A 284 -4.66 -12.12 -36.96
C GLN A 284 -4.18 -11.68 -35.56
N SER A 285 -5.00 -11.83 -34.53
CA SER A 285 -4.67 -11.58 -33.13
C SER A 285 -4.25 -10.13 -32.81
N HIS A 286 -4.84 -9.17 -33.50
CA HIS A 286 -4.72 -7.74 -33.19
C HIS A 286 -6.07 -7.06 -33.43
N ARG A 287 -6.18 -5.80 -33.01
CA ARG A 287 -7.38 -4.98 -33.22
C ARG A 287 -7.35 -4.32 -34.58
N LEU A 288 -8.54 -4.06 -35.09
CA LEU A 288 -8.78 -3.43 -36.37
C LEU A 288 -9.42 -2.06 -36.17
N PRO A 289 -9.03 -1.06 -36.98
CA PRO A 289 -9.83 0.14 -37.17
C PRO A 289 -11.26 -0.23 -37.62
N VAL A 290 -12.24 0.59 -37.22
CA VAL A 290 -13.66 0.33 -37.48
C VAL A 290 -13.95 0.13 -38.98
N HIS A 291 -13.37 0.96 -39.85
CA HIS A 291 -13.61 0.86 -41.29
C HIS A 291 -13.06 -0.45 -41.88
N VAL A 292 -11.96 -0.98 -41.35
CA VAL A 292 -11.41 -2.28 -41.75
C VAL A 292 -12.24 -3.42 -41.19
N ALA A 293 -12.68 -3.32 -39.94
CA ALA A 293 -13.57 -4.30 -39.32
C ALA A 293 -14.88 -4.46 -40.13
N ILE A 294 -15.45 -3.36 -40.62
CA ILE A 294 -16.64 -3.38 -41.48
C ILE A 294 -16.34 -4.03 -42.84
N LYS A 295 -15.22 -3.69 -43.48
CA LYS A 295 -14.80 -4.33 -44.75
C LYS A 295 -14.59 -5.84 -44.61
N LYS A 296 -14.07 -6.29 -43.47
CA LYS A 296 -13.85 -7.72 -43.17
C LYS A 296 -15.11 -8.44 -42.67
N GLY A 297 -16.21 -7.73 -42.43
CA GLY A 297 -17.46 -8.33 -41.92
C GLY A 297 -17.47 -8.63 -40.42
N TYR A 298 -16.48 -8.16 -39.66
CA TYR A 298 -16.43 -8.33 -38.19
C TYR A 298 -17.26 -7.28 -37.43
N LEU A 299 -17.87 -6.35 -38.16
CA LEU A 299 -18.83 -5.37 -37.67
C LEU A 299 -19.67 -4.91 -38.87
N ASN A 300 -20.90 -4.45 -38.67
CA ASN A 300 -21.65 -3.77 -39.72
C ASN A 300 -21.97 -2.32 -39.34
N GLU A 301 -22.38 -1.49 -40.31
CA GLU A 301 -22.66 -0.08 -40.05
C GLU A 301 -23.82 0.13 -39.06
N GLU A 302 -24.81 -0.76 -39.07
CA GLU A 302 -25.98 -0.68 -38.19
C GLU A 302 -25.58 -0.85 -36.71
N VAL A 303 -24.83 -1.92 -36.40
CA VAL A 303 -24.32 -2.16 -35.05
C VAL A 303 -23.28 -1.12 -34.67
N HIS A 304 -22.43 -0.67 -35.59
CA HIS A 304 -21.51 0.43 -35.31
C HIS A 304 -22.25 1.70 -34.85
N LYS A 305 -23.32 2.11 -35.54
CA LYS A 305 -24.16 3.26 -35.14
C LYS A 305 -24.83 3.02 -33.78
N LEU A 306 -25.29 1.80 -33.51
CA LEU A 306 -25.88 1.42 -32.22
C LEU A 306 -24.87 1.53 -31.08
N LEU A 307 -23.63 1.10 -31.27
CA LEU A 307 -22.57 1.13 -30.26
C LEU A 307 -22.06 2.55 -29.97
N LEU A 308 -22.17 3.48 -30.94
CA LEU A 308 -21.81 4.88 -30.71
C LEU A 308 -22.83 5.61 -29.83
N ASN A 309 -24.12 5.29 -29.98
CA ASN A 309 -25.22 5.89 -29.23
C ASN A 309 -26.15 4.78 -28.70
N PRO A 310 -25.72 4.01 -27.69
CA PRO A 310 -26.54 2.94 -27.14
C PRO A 310 -27.78 3.52 -26.48
N THR A 311 -28.92 2.86 -26.68
CA THR A 311 -30.15 3.13 -25.91
C THR A 311 -29.93 2.78 -24.43
N ASP A 312 -30.76 3.30 -23.52
CA ASP A 312 -30.62 3.01 -22.09
C ASP A 312 -30.71 1.50 -21.77
N GLU A 313 -31.46 0.74 -22.57
CA GLU A 313 -31.56 -0.72 -22.48
C GLU A 313 -30.31 -1.46 -23.01
N ALA A 314 -29.54 -0.82 -23.89
CA ALA A 314 -28.32 -1.39 -24.48
C ALA A 314 -27.06 -1.08 -23.66
N LYS A 315 -27.14 -0.19 -22.68
CA LYS A 315 -26.05 0.12 -21.74
C LYS A 315 -25.80 -1.07 -20.81
N GLY A 316 -24.80 -1.89 -21.18
CA GLY A 316 -24.54 -3.18 -20.55
C GLY A 316 -23.68 -3.14 -19.29
N PHE A 317 -23.19 -1.97 -18.88
CA PHE A 317 -22.34 -1.78 -17.70
C PHE A 317 -23.04 -0.93 -16.64
N PHE A 318 -22.63 -1.09 -15.39
CA PHE A 318 -23.25 -0.41 -14.24
C PHE A 318 -22.18 0.31 -13.43
N ASP A 319 -22.39 1.60 -13.13
CA ASP A 319 -21.52 2.36 -12.23
C ASP A 319 -21.97 2.09 -10.77
N PRO A 320 -21.13 1.43 -9.94
CA PRO A 320 -21.46 1.14 -8.56
C PRO A 320 -21.65 2.39 -7.69
N ASN A 321 -21.09 3.55 -8.08
CA ASN A 321 -21.20 4.78 -7.29
C ASN A 321 -22.52 5.51 -7.55
N THR A 322 -22.84 5.77 -8.82
CA THR A 322 -24.05 6.52 -9.20
C THR A 322 -25.28 5.63 -9.38
N LYS A 323 -25.09 4.30 -9.38
CA LYS A 323 -26.12 3.27 -9.56
C LYS A 323 -26.88 3.40 -10.89
N GLU A 324 -26.17 3.78 -11.94
CA GLU A 324 -26.73 3.98 -13.28
C GLU A 324 -26.13 2.99 -14.29
N ASN A 325 -26.90 2.65 -15.32
CA ASN A 325 -26.38 1.90 -16.46
C ASN A 325 -25.63 2.85 -17.41
N LEU A 326 -24.43 2.46 -17.82
CA LEU A 326 -23.52 3.22 -18.68
C LEU A 326 -23.01 2.37 -19.85
N SER A 327 -22.54 3.03 -20.90
CA SER A 327 -21.66 2.40 -21.88
C SER A 327 -20.28 2.14 -21.27
N TYR A 328 -19.55 1.17 -21.80
CA TYR A 328 -18.18 0.93 -21.34
C TYR A 328 -17.27 2.16 -21.50
N LEU A 329 -17.45 2.94 -22.57
CA LEU A 329 -16.71 4.18 -22.80
C LEU A 329 -17.02 5.24 -21.74
N GLN A 330 -18.29 5.40 -21.36
CA GLN A 330 -18.69 6.29 -20.28
C GLN A 330 -18.08 5.86 -18.95
N LEU A 331 -18.04 4.56 -18.66
CA LEU A 331 -17.44 4.02 -17.45
C LEU A 331 -15.92 4.21 -17.41
N ILE A 332 -15.22 4.01 -18.54
CA ILE A 332 -13.79 4.33 -18.67
C ILE A 332 -13.51 5.80 -18.34
N ASN A 333 -14.37 6.72 -18.77
CA ASN A 333 -14.22 8.15 -18.48
C ASN A 333 -14.41 8.50 -17.00
N ARG A 334 -15.02 7.61 -16.20
CA ARG A 334 -15.15 7.73 -14.74
C ARG A 334 -13.94 7.12 -14.00
N CYS A 335 -13.07 6.37 -14.69
CA CYS A 335 -11.91 5.74 -14.06
C CYS A 335 -10.77 6.73 -13.80
N GLU A 336 -10.02 6.46 -12.74
CA GLU A 336 -8.78 7.16 -12.43
C GLU A 336 -7.60 6.40 -13.03
N LYS A 337 -6.59 7.14 -13.50
CA LYS A 337 -5.35 6.55 -13.98
C LYS A 337 -4.35 6.46 -12.83
N ASP A 338 -3.86 5.25 -12.56
CA ASP A 338 -2.77 5.05 -11.61
C ASP A 338 -1.49 5.73 -12.16
N PRO A 339 -0.89 6.68 -11.42
CA PRO A 339 0.32 7.38 -11.88
C PRO A 339 1.53 6.46 -12.05
N THR A 340 1.58 5.32 -11.37
CA THR A 340 2.73 4.40 -11.39
C THR A 340 2.65 3.39 -12.52
N THR A 341 1.53 2.66 -12.61
CA THR A 341 1.33 1.61 -13.62
C THR A 341 0.71 2.15 -14.90
N GLY A 342 0.04 3.31 -14.83
CA GLY A 342 -0.75 3.86 -15.92
C GLY A 342 -2.05 3.11 -16.16
N LEU A 343 -2.45 2.14 -15.32
CA LEU A 343 -3.69 1.38 -15.45
C LEU A 343 -4.92 2.23 -15.09
N LEU A 344 -6.08 1.89 -15.68
CA LEU A 344 -7.35 2.51 -15.33
C LEU A 344 -8.00 1.76 -14.19
N LEU A 345 -8.31 2.47 -13.10
CA LEU A 345 -8.94 1.92 -11.92
C LEU A 345 -10.29 2.61 -11.74
N LEU A 346 -11.36 1.82 -11.59
CA LEU A 346 -12.67 2.37 -11.28
C LEU A 346 -12.68 2.82 -9.79
N PRO A 347 -12.86 4.11 -9.50
CA PRO A 347 -13.00 4.56 -8.12
C PRO A 347 -14.28 3.97 -7.55
N LEU A 348 -14.18 3.39 -6.36
CA LEU A 348 -15.32 2.97 -5.57
C LEU A 348 -15.33 3.82 -4.31
N HIS A 349 -16.30 4.72 -4.23
CA HIS A 349 -16.57 5.46 -3.01
C HIS A 349 -17.40 4.55 -2.12
N THR A 350 -16.69 3.76 -1.32
CA THR A 350 -17.33 3.20 -0.15
C THR A 350 -17.56 4.38 0.78
N GLU A 351 -18.82 4.75 1.01
CA GLU A 351 -19.18 5.14 2.37
C GLU A 351 -18.62 4.01 3.22
N GLU A 352 -17.60 4.28 4.04
CA GLU A 352 -17.00 3.28 4.94
C GLU A 352 -18.13 2.42 5.42
N SER A 353 -18.13 1.14 5.03
CA SER A 353 -19.24 0.22 5.22
C SER A 353 -19.89 0.57 6.54
N HIS A 354 -21.03 1.27 6.49
CA HIS A 354 -21.84 1.51 7.66
C HIS A 354 -22.39 0.13 7.94
N VAL A 355 -21.59 -0.69 8.63
CA VAL A 355 -22.08 -1.89 9.30
C VAL A 355 -22.98 -1.31 10.36
N PHE A 356 -24.23 -1.03 9.98
CA PHE A 356 -25.27 -0.67 10.90
C PHE A 356 -25.44 -1.88 11.80
N HIS A 357 -24.63 -1.93 12.84
CA HIS A 357 -24.86 -2.81 13.94
C HIS A 357 -26.21 -2.37 14.52
N THR A 358 -27.16 -3.30 14.53
CA THR A 358 -28.38 -3.10 15.32
C THR A 358 -28.01 -2.85 16.77
N ASP A 359 -28.83 -2.13 17.54
CA ASP A 359 -28.50 -1.78 18.93
C ASP A 359 -28.16 -3.03 19.77
N GLU A 360 -28.83 -4.14 19.50
CA GLU A 360 -28.56 -5.45 20.12
C GLU A 360 -27.18 -6.02 19.74
N GLN A 361 -26.75 -5.86 18.49
CA GLN A 361 -25.43 -6.31 18.02
C GLN A 361 -24.30 -5.44 18.57
N ILE A 362 -24.52 -4.12 18.68
CA ILE A 362 -23.56 -3.19 19.30
C ILE A 362 -23.34 -3.57 20.76
N GLU A 363 -24.44 -3.73 21.49
CA GLU A 363 -24.40 -4.05 22.92
C GLU A 363 -23.70 -5.39 23.16
N LEU A 364 -24.01 -6.42 22.36
CA LEU A 364 -23.36 -7.73 22.46
C LEU A 364 -21.86 -7.67 22.14
N ALA A 365 -21.46 -6.94 21.10
CA ALA A 365 -20.06 -6.80 20.72
C ALA A 365 -19.24 -6.09 21.81
N LEU A 366 -19.78 -5.02 22.39
CA LEU A 366 -19.11 -4.25 23.45
C LEU A 366 -19.12 -4.96 24.82
N LYS A 367 -20.09 -5.85 25.07
CA LYS A 367 -20.10 -6.73 26.27
C LYS A 367 -19.12 -7.89 26.17
N ASN A 368 -18.89 -8.42 24.97
CA ASN A 368 -17.98 -9.57 24.78
C ASN A 368 -16.49 -9.18 24.78
N LYS A 369 -16.17 -7.89 24.67
CA LYS A 369 -14.80 -7.39 24.68
C LYS A 369 -14.45 -6.83 26.06
N THR A 370 -13.37 -7.32 26.64
CA THR A 370 -12.86 -6.88 27.93
C THR A 370 -11.67 -5.92 27.77
N ILE A 371 -11.52 -5.04 28.76
CA ILE A 371 -10.48 -4.04 28.86
C ILE A 371 -9.99 -4.00 30.32
N THR A 372 -8.68 -4.17 30.51
CA THR A 372 -8.04 -4.04 31.82
C THR A 372 -7.58 -2.61 31.99
N MET A 373 -8.16 -1.89 32.95
CA MET A 373 -7.83 -0.48 33.17
C MET A 373 -6.72 -0.35 34.21
N ASN A 374 -5.71 0.47 33.89
CA ASN A 374 -4.59 0.79 34.80
C ASN A 374 -4.85 2.07 35.63
N ALA A 375 -6.00 2.71 35.39
CA ALA A 375 -6.50 3.93 35.99
C ALA A 375 -8.04 3.81 36.13
N GLY A 376 -8.72 4.70 36.84
CA GLY A 376 -10.16 4.60 37.07
C GLY A 376 -10.57 3.88 38.36
N LYS A 377 -11.86 3.99 38.71
CA LYS A 377 -12.61 3.04 39.59
C LYS A 377 -12.49 1.57 39.14
N PHE A 378 -11.94 1.36 37.95
CA PHE A 378 -11.73 0.08 37.27
C PHE A 378 -10.27 -0.41 37.33
N LYS A 379 -9.40 0.23 38.11
CA LYS A 379 -7.98 -0.13 38.23
C LYS A 379 -7.81 -1.61 38.60
N ASN A 380 -7.04 -2.34 37.79
CA ASN A 380 -6.76 -3.78 37.92
C ASN A 380 -8.00 -4.68 37.91
N LYS A 381 -9.11 -4.20 37.33
CA LYS A 381 -10.31 -5.00 37.09
C LYS A 381 -10.50 -5.18 35.60
N ASP A 382 -10.92 -6.39 35.21
CA ASP A 382 -11.35 -6.67 33.85
C ASP A 382 -12.80 -6.20 33.71
N MET A 383 -12.97 -5.10 33.00
CA MET A 383 -14.28 -4.52 32.69
C MET A 383 -14.62 -4.80 31.24
N THR A 384 -15.90 -4.82 30.89
CA THR A 384 -16.32 -4.81 29.49
C THR A 384 -16.25 -3.39 28.91
N VAL A 385 -16.07 -3.27 27.59
CA VAL A 385 -16.09 -1.96 26.90
C VAL A 385 -17.44 -1.25 27.13
N TRP A 386 -18.53 -2.02 27.19
CA TRP A 386 -19.88 -1.53 27.50
C TRP A 386 -19.98 -0.88 28.89
N GLU A 387 -19.44 -1.53 29.93
CA GLU A 387 -19.46 -1.00 31.29
C GLU A 387 -18.64 0.29 31.43
N VAL A 388 -17.51 0.39 30.72
CA VAL A 388 -16.69 1.61 30.71
C VAL A 388 -17.41 2.74 29.98
N LEU A 389 -18.09 2.46 28.85
CA LEU A 389 -18.90 3.46 28.14
C LEU A 389 -20.05 3.99 29.01
N LEU A 390 -20.70 3.14 29.79
CA LEU A 390 -21.80 3.51 30.69
C LEU A 390 -21.33 4.20 31.97
N SER A 391 -20.03 4.23 32.24
CA SER A 391 -19.47 4.86 33.44
C SER A 391 -19.61 6.39 33.45
N GLU A 392 -19.42 6.99 34.62
CA GLU A 392 -19.37 8.45 34.83
C GLU A 392 -18.17 9.12 34.12
N TYR A 393 -17.19 8.34 33.66
CA TYR A 393 -16.05 8.88 32.92
C TYR A 393 -16.43 9.34 31.52
N ILE A 394 -17.49 8.79 30.92
CA ILE A 394 -17.90 9.14 29.56
C ILE A 394 -19.20 9.96 29.62
N SER A 395 -19.19 11.17 29.04
CA SER A 395 -20.41 11.97 28.95
C SER A 395 -21.40 11.31 28.00
N GLU A 396 -22.69 11.58 28.20
CA GLU A 396 -23.76 11.06 27.35
C GLU A 396 -23.54 11.42 25.87
N GLN A 397 -23.20 12.66 25.57
CA GLN A 397 -22.86 13.11 24.21
C GLN A 397 -21.66 12.35 23.62
N LYS A 398 -20.60 12.11 24.41
CA LYS A 398 -19.41 11.40 23.92
C LYS A 398 -19.70 9.91 23.72
N ARG A 399 -20.52 9.32 24.60
CA ARG A 399 -21.00 7.95 24.49
C ARG A 399 -21.82 7.76 23.22
N GLU A 400 -22.80 8.63 22.98
CA GLU A 400 -23.61 8.62 21.76
C GLU A 400 -22.73 8.80 20.51
N GLN A 401 -21.76 9.71 20.55
CA GLN A 401 -20.81 9.89 19.46
C GLN A 401 -20.01 8.61 19.17
N LEU A 402 -19.44 7.96 20.19
CA LEU A 402 -18.63 6.75 20.02
C LEU A 402 -19.48 5.56 19.54
N ILE A 403 -20.69 5.39 20.09
CA ILE A 403 -21.64 4.37 19.65
C ILE A 403 -22.08 4.63 18.22
N GLN A 404 -22.34 5.88 17.84
CA GLN A 404 -22.72 6.24 16.48
C GLN A 404 -21.56 6.01 15.49
N GLN A 405 -20.32 6.36 15.86
CA GLN A 405 -19.14 6.11 15.03
C GLN A 405 -18.86 4.61 14.85
N TYR A 406 -19.10 3.81 15.88
CA TYR A 406 -19.06 2.34 15.79
C TYR A 406 -20.18 1.79 14.92
N ARG A 407 -21.41 2.30 15.09
CA ARG A 407 -22.60 1.95 14.30
C ARG A 407 -22.42 2.29 12.82
N THR A 408 -21.67 3.33 12.50
CA THR A 408 -21.35 3.71 11.12
C THR A 408 -20.07 3.03 10.62
N GLY A 409 -19.45 2.12 11.38
CA GLY A 409 -18.20 1.48 10.97
C GLY A 409 -17.01 2.43 10.79
N ALA A 410 -17.16 3.71 11.17
CA ALA A 410 -16.14 4.74 11.06
C ALA A 410 -15.04 4.60 12.12
N MET A 411 -15.27 3.75 13.12
CA MET A 411 -14.34 3.49 14.20
C MET A 411 -14.43 2.03 14.63
N LYS A 412 -13.29 1.37 14.81
CA LYS A 412 -13.18 -0.02 15.29
C LYS A 412 -13.23 -0.09 16.81
N ILE A 413 -13.56 -1.26 17.35
CA ILE A 413 -13.67 -1.48 18.80
C ILE A 413 -12.31 -1.27 19.50
N GLU A 414 -11.19 -1.58 18.84
CA GLU A 414 -9.84 -1.30 19.34
C GLU A 414 -9.56 0.21 19.48
N GLU A 415 -10.01 1.03 18.54
CA GLU A 415 -9.86 2.49 18.59
C GLU A 415 -10.74 3.10 19.68
N ILE A 416 -11.95 2.55 19.87
CA ILE A 416 -12.81 2.91 21.00
C ILE A 416 -12.13 2.56 22.33
N ILE A 417 -11.49 1.39 22.43
CA ILE A 417 -10.72 0.98 23.61
C ILE A 417 -9.59 1.98 23.90
N GLU A 418 -8.85 2.41 22.89
CA GLU A 418 -7.79 3.41 23.04
C GLU A 418 -8.36 4.75 23.52
N ILE A 419 -9.42 5.24 22.89
CA ILE A 419 -10.08 6.50 23.28
C ILE A 419 -10.65 6.40 24.69
N LEU A 420 -11.29 5.30 25.06
CA LEU A 420 -11.80 5.09 26.43
C LEU A 420 -10.66 5.00 27.43
N THR A 421 -9.57 4.31 27.09
CA THR A 421 -8.36 4.28 27.93
C THR A 421 -7.82 5.68 28.12
N VAL A 422 -7.72 6.48 27.06
CA VAL A 422 -7.25 7.86 27.12
C VAL A 422 -8.22 8.71 27.92
N ILE A 423 -9.53 8.70 27.67
CA ILE A 423 -10.51 9.53 28.39
C ILE A 423 -10.57 9.14 29.86
N VAL A 424 -10.59 7.83 30.19
CA VAL A 424 -10.55 7.37 31.58
C VAL A 424 -9.22 7.79 32.19
N THR A 425 -8.10 7.59 31.51
CA THR A 425 -6.77 7.98 32.02
C THR A 425 -6.59 9.49 32.12
N GLU A 426 -7.19 10.30 31.26
CA GLU A 426 -7.11 11.77 31.24
C GLU A 426 -8.11 12.41 32.20
N LYS A 427 -9.33 11.88 32.35
CA LYS A 427 -10.21 12.30 33.45
C LYS A 427 -9.64 11.88 34.80
N TYR A 428 -8.95 10.76 34.84
CA TYR A 428 -8.40 10.21 36.08
C TYR A 428 -7.07 10.88 36.46
N LEU A 429 -6.13 11.03 35.52
CA LEU A 429 -4.81 11.65 35.74
C LEU A 429 -4.76 13.15 35.39
N GLY A 430 -5.78 13.71 34.73
CA GLY A 430 -5.81 15.08 34.24
C GLY A 430 -4.88 15.29 33.04
N ALA A 431 -5.30 16.10 32.07
CA ALA A 431 -4.33 16.89 31.32
C ALA A 431 -3.59 17.75 32.34
N THR A 432 -2.40 17.31 32.76
CA THR A 432 -1.56 18.07 33.68
C THR A 432 -1.01 19.26 32.91
N ASN A 433 -1.75 20.37 32.88
CA ASN A 433 -1.25 21.67 32.44
C ASN A 433 -0.24 22.23 33.46
N CYS A 434 0.48 21.34 34.15
CA CYS A 434 1.50 21.69 35.10
C CYS A 434 2.73 22.17 34.34
N ILE A 435 3.49 23.04 34.99
CA ILE A 435 4.74 23.57 34.46
C ILE A 435 5.73 22.42 34.37
N ALA A 436 5.92 21.87 33.17
CA ALA A 436 6.70 20.66 32.91
C ALA A 436 8.21 20.92 32.93
N GLY A 437 8.62 22.14 32.60
CA GLY A 437 10.01 22.51 32.43
C GLY A 437 10.18 23.99 32.15
N VAL A 438 11.40 24.38 31.79
CA VAL A 438 11.70 25.74 31.36
C VAL A 438 12.18 25.76 29.91
N ARG A 439 11.92 26.88 29.23
CA ARG A 439 12.42 27.16 27.89
C ARG A 439 13.20 28.46 27.89
N VAL A 440 14.49 28.38 27.59
CA VAL A 440 15.35 29.57 27.51
C VAL A 440 15.07 30.30 26.20
N GLU A 441 14.53 31.52 26.26
CA GLU A 441 14.03 32.20 25.05
C GLU A 441 15.10 32.57 24.03
N SER A 442 16.33 32.81 24.48
CA SER A 442 17.46 33.16 23.62
C SER A 442 17.96 31.99 22.77
N THR A 443 17.82 30.77 23.27
CA THR A 443 18.32 29.54 22.60
C THR A 443 17.19 28.62 22.13
N LYS A 444 15.95 28.93 22.54
CA LYS A 444 14.78 28.05 22.44
C LYS A 444 14.99 26.65 23.03
N LYS A 445 16.01 26.48 23.87
CA LYS A 445 16.36 25.19 24.50
C LYS A 445 15.38 24.88 25.63
N VAL A 446 14.79 23.70 25.57
CA VAL A 446 13.95 23.12 26.62
C VAL A 446 14.83 22.31 27.58
N MET A 447 14.54 22.41 28.88
CA MET A 447 15.19 21.61 29.91
C MET A 447 14.28 21.37 31.11
N SER A 448 14.59 20.37 31.92
CA SER A 448 13.87 20.12 33.17
C SER A 448 14.12 21.23 34.19
N ILE A 449 13.22 21.37 35.16
CA ILE A 449 13.36 22.33 36.27
C ILE A 449 14.67 22.08 37.04
N TYR A 450 15.02 20.80 37.26
CA TYR A 450 16.25 20.44 37.96
C TYR A 450 17.51 20.82 37.15
N GLU A 451 17.50 20.61 35.83
CA GLU A 451 18.61 21.03 34.96
C GLU A 451 18.77 22.55 34.95
N ALA A 452 17.66 23.29 35.00
CA ALA A 452 17.66 24.75 35.11
C ALA A 452 18.27 25.23 36.44
N LYS A 453 17.98 24.55 37.57
CA LYS A 453 18.65 24.77 38.87
C LYS A 453 20.16 24.55 38.74
N SER A 454 20.59 23.42 38.17
CA SER A 454 22.02 23.09 38.02
C SER A 454 22.79 24.10 37.16
N LYS A 455 22.10 24.83 36.28
CA LYS A 455 22.64 25.92 35.45
C LYS A 455 22.47 27.31 36.06
N ASN A 456 21.97 27.41 37.30
CA ASN A 456 21.66 28.67 37.98
C ASN A 456 20.66 29.57 37.23
N LEU A 457 19.80 28.98 36.40
CA LEU A 457 18.72 29.69 35.70
C LEU A 457 17.47 29.84 36.59
N LEU A 458 17.33 28.97 37.59
CA LEU A 458 16.32 29.05 38.64
C LEU A 458 17.00 28.94 40.01
N THR A 459 16.45 29.63 41.01
CA THR A 459 16.91 29.46 42.40
C THR A 459 16.55 28.06 42.92
N PRO A 460 17.29 27.51 43.90
CA PRO A 460 16.93 26.24 44.54
C PRO A 460 15.52 26.24 45.14
N GLY A 461 15.07 27.38 45.71
CA GLY A 461 13.73 27.53 46.29
C GLY A 461 12.63 27.43 45.24
N THR A 462 12.71 28.22 44.16
CA THR A 462 11.75 28.20 43.05
C THR A 462 11.67 26.82 42.41
N SER A 463 12.83 26.19 42.20
CA SER A 463 12.93 24.88 41.56
C SER A 463 12.28 23.77 42.39
N LEU A 464 12.50 23.78 43.71
CA LEU A 464 11.90 22.80 44.62
C LEU A 464 10.37 22.92 44.62
N ILE A 465 9.85 24.15 44.73
CA ILE A 465 8.41 24.41 44.75
C ILE A 465 7.73 23.93 43.47
N LEU A 466 8.33 24.17 42.29
CA LEU A 466 7.78 23.71 41.01
C LEU A 466 7.82 22.18 40.89
N LEU A 467 8.87 21.52 41.37
CA LEU A 467 8.95 20.05 41.37
C LEU A 467 7.98 19.42 42.38
N GLU A 468 7.76 20.05 43.54
CA GLU A 468 6.72 19.62 44.50
C GLU A 468 5.33 19.73 43.87
N ALA A 469 5.06 20.79 43.12
CA ALA A 469 3.81 20.94 42.38
C ALA A 469 3.64 19.84 41.30
N GLN A 470 4.71 19.47 40.57
CA GLN A 470 4.68 18.33 39.65
C GLN A 470 4.35 17.02 40.38
N ALA A 471 5.06 16.72 41.48
CA ALA A 471 4.83 15.51 42.27
C ALA A 471 3.40 15.47 42.85
N ALA A 472 2.87 16.60 43.33
CA ALA A 472 1.53 16.69 43.90
C ALA A 472 0.41 16.67 42.85
N THR A 473 0.73 16.81 41.57
CA THR A 473 -0.22 16.77 40.45
C THR A 473 -0.18 15.44 39.68
N GLY A 474 0.69 14.52 40.08
CA GLY A 474 0.69 13.13 39.61
C GLY A 474 2.08 12.59 39.28
N PHE A 475 2.91 13.38 38.61
CA PHE A 475 4.16 12.91 38.01
C PHE A 475 5.22 14.00 37.97
N VAL A 476 6.49 13.60 38.12
CA VAL A 476 7.64 14.41 37.74
C VAL A 476 7.86 14.29 36.24
N ILE A 477 8.00 15.41 35.54
CA ILE A 477 8.06 15.42 34.08
C ILE A 477 9.50 15.66 33.59
N ASP A 478 9.95 14.80 32.66
CA ASP A 478 11.12 15.07 31.82
C ASP A 478 10.62 15.66 30.48
N PRO A 479 10.71 16.99 30.29
CA PRO A 479 10.20 17.66 29.10
C PRO A 479 11.06 17.39 27.85
N VAL A 480 12.29 16.91 28.01
CA VAL A 480 13.20 16.62 26.87
C VAL A 480 12.90 15.25 26.29
N LYS A 481 12.63 14.26 27.15
CA LYS A 481 12.27 12.90 26.73
C LYS A 481 10.76 12.66 26.65
N ASN A 482 9.95 13.67 27.00
CA ASN A 482 8.50 13.60 27.13
C ASN A 482 8.04 12.40 28.00
N LYS A 483 8.65 12.25 29.18
CA LYS A 483 8.30 11.18 30.13
C LYS A 483 7.65 11.73 31.39
N LYS A 484 6.62 11.03 31.86
CA LYS A 484 6.00 11.22 33.18
C LYS A 484 6.48 10.11 34.09
N LEU A 485 7.10 10.46 35.21
CA LEU A 485 7.79 9.52 36.11
C LEU A 485 7.27 9.68 37.54
N SER A 486 7.28 8.60 38.32
CA SER A 486 7.16 8.72 39.78
C SER A 486 8.39 9.43 40.37
N VAL A 487 8.31 9.89 41.62
CA VAL A 487 9.47 10.54 42.28
C VAL A 487 10.66 9.58 42.35
N GLU A 488 10.44 8.30 42.62
CA GLU A 488 11.52 7.29 42.69
C GLU A 488 12.17 7.06 41.32
N GLU A 489 11.36 6.95 40.27
CA GLU A 489 11.85 6.78 38.90
C GLU A 489 12.61 8.02 38.40
N ALA A 490 12.12 9.22 38.74
CA ALA A 490 12.76 10.47 38.38
C ALA A 490 14.15 10.63 39.03
N VAL A 491 14.31 10.16 40.28
CA VAL A 491 15.61 10.09 40.96
C VAL A 491 16.51 9.04 40.30
N ALA A 492 15.99 7.84 40.02
CA ALA A 492 16.76 6.78 39.36
C ALA A 492 17.28 7.20 37.98
N GLN A 493 16.47 7.94 37.21
CA GLN A 493 16.81 8.45 35.89
C GLN A 493 17.56 9.79 35.90
N ARG A 494 17.90 10.31 37.10
CA ARG A 494 18.58 11.60 37.31
C ARG A 494 17.86 12.81 36.68
N VAL A 495 16.54 12.72 36.53
CA VAL A 495 15.68 13.85 36.17
C VAL A 495 15.58 14.83 37.35
N VAL A 496 15.70 14.31 38.57
CA VAL A 496 15.85 15.07 39.82
C VAL A 496 17.09 14.57 40.59
N GLY A 497 17.72 15.45 41.38
CA GLY A 497 18.89 15.11 42.21
C GLY A 497 18.61 14.02 43.26
N SER A 498 19.59 13.15 43.48
CA SER A 498 19.43 11.88 44.21
C SER A 498 19.19 12.00 45.71
N ASP A 499 19.78 12.99 46.39
CA ASP A 499 19.93 12.91 47.86
C ASP A 499 19.32 14.09 48.63
N GLU A 500 19.15 15.26 48.00
CA GLU A 500 18.70 16.49 48.69
C GLU A 500 17.17 16.65 48.72
N TRP A 501 16.49 16.34 47.60
CA TRP A 501 15.06 16.65 47.41
C TRP A 501 14.14 15.43 47.38
N LYS A 502 14.69 14.22 47.33
CA LYS A 502 13.91 12.98 47.27
C LYS A 502 12.82 12.93 48.35
N ASN A 503 13.18 13.15 49.62
CA ASN A 503 12.23 13.05 50.73
C ASN A 503 11.16 14.16 50.69
N LYS A 504 11.50 15.36 50.23
CA LYS A 504 10.55 16.46 50.09
C LYS A 504 9.55 16.18 48.96
N LEU A 505 10.03 15.64 47.83
CA LEU A 505 9.17 15.26 46.71
C LEU A 505 8.30 14.04 47.03
N LEU A 506 8.82 13.03 47.74
CA LEU A 506 8.00 11.93 48.24
C LEU A 506 6.92 12.45 49.20
N SER A 507 7.23 13.46 50.01
CA SER A 507 6.24 14.11 50.87
C SER A 507 5.13 14.79 50.07
N ALA A 508 5.48 15.44 48.95
CA ALA A 508 4.51 16.08 48.05
C ALA A 508 3.72 15.06 47.21
N GLU A 509 4.33 13.94 46.80
CA GLU A 509 3.68 12.84 46.06
C GLU A 509 2.57 12.16 46.91
N ARG A 510 2.63 12.26 48.23
CA ARG A 510 1.52 11.87 49.13
C ARG A 510 0.24 12.68 48.91
N ALA A 511 0.30 13.85 48.28
CA ALA A 511 -0.90 14.56 47.84
C ALA A 511 -1.68 13.78 46.78
N VAL A 512 -1.03 12.84 46.08
CA VAL A 512 -1.63 11.98 45.05
C VAL A 512 -1.89 10.58 45.59
N THR A 513 -0.93 10.00 46.30
CA THR A 513 -1.01 8.62 46.83
C THR A 513 -1.73 8.52 48.19
N GLY A 514 -1.93 9.67 48.83
CA GLY A 514 -2.62 9.84 50.10
C GLY A 514 -1.70 9.85 51.32
N TYR A 515 -2.14 10.57 52.36
CA TYR A 515 -1.47 10.62 53.65
C TYR A 515 -2.00 9.51 54.55
N LYS A 516 -1.14 8.98 55.42
CA LYS A 516 -1.57 8.02 56.44
C LYS A 516 -1.98 8.77 57.70
N ASP A 517 -3.24 8.62 58.10
CA ASP A 517 -3.73 9.13 59.37
C ASP A 517 -3.10 8.35 60.53
N PRO A 518 -2.29 8.98 61.41
CA PRO A 518 -1.62 8.29 62.52
C PRO A 518 -2.58 7.63 63.51
N TYR A 519 -3.83 8.09 63.58
CA TYR A 519 -4.81 7.60 64.54
C TYR A 519 -5.65 6.43 64.01
N THR A 520 -5.92 6.42 62.71
CA THR A 520 -6.81 5.42 62.09
C THR A 520 -6.08 4.46 61.14
N GLY A 521 -4.87 4.78 60.70
CA GLY A 521 -4.12 4.03 59.69
C GLY A 521 -4.67 4.17 58.26
N ASN A 522 -5.82 4.85 58.10
CA ASN A 522 -6.48 5.03 56.82
C ASN A 522 -5.73 6.04 55.94
N THR A 523 -5.89 5.87 54.63
CA THR A 523 -5.40 6.84 53.65
C THR A 523 -6.37 8.01 53.57
N ILE A 524 -5.88 9.23 53.80
CA ILE A 524 -6.64 10.48 53.76
C ILE A 524 -6.10 11.42 52.67
N SER A 525 -6.96 12.34 52.22
CA SER A 525 -6.61 13.36 51.21
C SER A 525 -5.67 14.44 51.73
N LEU A 526 -5.09 15.19 50.79
CA LEU A 526 -4.27 16.36 51.08
C LEU A 526 -5.01 17.37 51.97
N PHE A 527 -6.26 17.65 51.66
CA PHE A 527 -7.09 18.58 52.43
C PHE A 527 -7.40 18.06 53.84
N GLN A 528 -7.72 16.78 53.99
CA GLN A 528 -7.95 16.18 55.31
C GLN A 528 -6.66 16.15 56.15
N ALA A 529 -5.52 15.94 55.52
CA ALA A 529 -4.22 16.05 56.18
C ALA A 529 -3.94 17.48 56.65
N LEU A 530 -4.36 18.49 55.88
CA LEU A 530 -4.30 19.91 56.23
C LEU A 530 -5.19 20.22 57.44
N GLN A 531 -6.43 19.72 57.45
CA GLN A 531 -7.38 19.91 58.57
C GLN A 531 -6.91 19.24 59.87
N LYS A 532 -6.09 18.19 59.77
CA LYS A 532 -5.50 17.46 60.90
C LYS A 532 -4.10 17.95 61.28
N ASP A 533 -3.63 19.06 60.70
CA ASP A 533 -2.30 19.64 60.92
C ASP A 533 -1.13 18.63 60.70
N LEU A 534 -1.33 17.63 59.83
CA LEU A 534 -0.30 16.64 59.47
C LEU A 534 0.71 17.18 58.44
N ILE A 535 0.37 18.31 57.82
CA ILE A 535 1.19 19.04 56.86
C ILE A 535 1.19 20.53 57.21
N VAL A 536 2.28 21.21 56.93
CA VAL A 536 2.39 22.67 57.13
C VAL A 536 1.38 23.38 56.23
N LYS A 537 0.67 24.37 56.79
CA LYS A 537 -0.46 25.03 56.10
C LYS A 537 -0.09 25.61 54.74
N ASP A 538 0.92 26.47 54.67
CA ASP A 538 1.36 27.11 53.41
C ASP A 538 1.79 26.09 52.36
N HIS A 539 2.43 25.00 52.78
CA HIS A 539 2.81 23.91 51.88
C HIS A 539 1.58 23.20 51.32
N GLY A 540 0.60 22.84 52.17
CA GLY A 540 -0.62 22.17 51.73
C GLY A 540 -1.52 23.04 50.85
N ILE A 541 -1.67 24.33 51.17
CA ILE A 541 -2.40 25.32 50.37
C ILE A 541 -1.82 25.37 48.95
N ARG A 542 -0.49 25.49 48.85
CA ARG A 542 0.23 25.54 47.56
C ARG A 542 0.02 24.28 46.72
N LEU A 543 -0.01 23.10 47.33
CA LEU A 543 -0.25 21.85 46.61
C LEU A 543 -1.72 21.73 46.16
N LEU A 544 -2.69 22.16 46.97
CA LEU A 544 -4.11 22.19 46.61
C LEU A 544 -4.36 23.11 45.42
N GLU A 545 -3.76 24.30 45.45
CA GLU A 545 -3.82 25.26 44.36
C GLU A 545 -3.29 24.67 43.04
N ALA A 546 -2.13 24.01 43.09
CA ALA A 546 -1.56 23.34 41.92
C ALA A 546 -2.48 22.22 41.39
N GLN A 547 -3.15 21.46 42.26
CA GLN A 547 -4.13 20.45 41.85
C GLN A 547 -5.34 21.09 41.14
N ILE A 548 -5.93 22.14 41.71
CA ILE A 548 -7.09 22.83 41.12
C ILE A 548 -6.73 23.41 39.74
N ALA A 549 -5.62 24.14 39.64
CA ALA A 549 -5.17 24.74 38.40
C ALA A 549 -4.81 23.71 37.30
N THR A 550 -4.59 22.45 37.67
CA THR A 550 -4.26 21.35 36.74
C THR A 550 -5.43 20.38 36.52
N GLY A 551 -6.67 20.81 36.84
CA GLY A 551 -7.89 20.10 36.46
C GLY A 551 -8.73 19.55 37.61
N GLY A 552 -8.38 19.86 38.87
CA GLY A 552 -9.22 19.52 40.04
C GLY A 552 -8.48 18.77 41.14
N ILE A 553 -9.17 18.60 42.27
CA ILE A 553 -8.64 18.00 43.51
C ILE A 553 -8.40 16.50 43.33
N ILE A 554 -7.32 15.96 43.87
CA ILE A 554 -7.03 14.53 43.75
C ILE A 554 -7.65 13.73 44.91
N ASP A 555 -8.45 12.73 44.56
CA ASP A 555 -8.91 11.64 45.42
C ASP A 555 -7.75 10.61 45.53
N PRO A 556 -7.11 10.46 46.70
CA PRO A 556 -5.96 9.58 46.83
C PRO A 556 -6.32 8.10 46.88
N VAL A 557 -7.54 7.75 47.32
CA VAL A 557 -7.99 6.37 47.47
C VAL A 557 -8.27 5.77 46.11
N HIS A 558 -8.95 6.56 45.28
CA HIS A 558 -9.29 6.20 43.92
C HIS A 558 -8.39 6.94 42.94
N SER A 559 -7.19 7.37 43.32
CA SER A 559 -6.14 8.01 42.49
C SER A 559 -6.61 8.90 41.32
N HIS A 560 -7.64 9.75 41.51
CA HIS A 560 -8.21 10.56 40.41
C HIS A 560 -8.58 11.98 40.75
N ARG A 561 -8.61 12.83 39.73
CA ARG A 561 -9.12 14.19 39.88
C ARG A 561 -10.64 14.20 39.95
N VAL A 562 -11.14 14.88 40.97
CA VAL A 562 -12.56 15.15 41.18
C VAL A 562 -12.83 16.65 40.97
N PRO A 563 -13.95 17.01 40.33
CA PRO A 563 -14.41 18.40 40.30
C PRO A 563 -14.59 18.95 41.72
N VAL A 564 -14.42 20.27 41.88
CA VAL A 564 -14.53 20.97 43.17
C VAL A 564 -15.82 20.63 43.91
N GLN A 565 -16.97 20.58 43.21
CA GLN A 565 -18.26 20.25 43.82
C GLN A 565 -18.33 18.80 44.34
N VAL A 566 -17.68 17.86 43.66
CA VAL A 566 -17.60 16.46 44.09
C VAL A 566 -16.62 16.30 45.25
N ALA A 567 -15.55 17.10 45.25
CA ALA A 567 -14.59 17.14 46.35
C ALA A 567 -15.25 17.61 47.66
N TYR A 568 -16.19 18.56 47.60
CA TYR A 568 -17.00 18.99 48.75
C TYR A 568 -17.80 17.84 49.37
N GLN A 569 -18.52 17.10 48.54
CA GLN A 569 -19.35 15.98 49.01
C GLN A 569 -18.53 14.86 49.65
N ARG A 570 -17.29 14.65 49.16
CA ARG A 570 -16.36 13.63 49.68
C ARG A 570 -15.49 14.12 50.85
N GLY A 571 -15.60 15.39 51.23
CA GLY A 571 -14.76 16.00 52.27
C GLY A 571 -13.27 16.05 51.90
N TYR A 572 -12.95 16.06 50.59
CA TYR A 572 -11.59 16.24 50.08
C TYR A 572 -11.27 17.71 49.78
N PHE A 573 -12.26 18.58 49.92
CA PHE A 573 -12.15 20.03 49.80
C PHE A 573 -13.40 20.66 50.45
N ASP A 574 -13.40 21.95 50.72
CA ASP A 574 -14.59 22.66 51.23
C ASP A 574 -14.71 24.10 50.69
N GLU A 575 -15.86 24.72 50.92
CA GLU A 575 -16.15 26.08 50.45
C GLU A 575 -15.25 27.13 51.12
N GLY A 576 -14.91 26.94 52.39
CA GLY A 576 -14.03 27.86 53.13
C GLY A 576 -12.63 27.91 52.53
N MET A 577 -12.03 26.76 52.24
CA MET A 577 -10.74 26.66 51.57
C MET A 577 -10.80 27.19 50.13
N ASN A 578 -11.93 27.00 49.43
CA ASN A 578 -12.10 27.55 48.09
C ASN A 578 -12.15 29.08 48.08
N GLN A 579 -12.75 29.70 49.10
CA GLN A 579 -12.71 31.16 49.27
C GLN A 579 -11.28 31.64 49.50
N ILE A 580 -10.54 30.98 50.40
CA ILE A 580 -9.11 31.29 50.66
C ILE A 580 -8.27 31.22 49.37
N LEU A 581 -8.46 30.19 48.54
CA LEU A 581 -7.73 30.04 47.27
C LEU A 581 -8.20 30.98 46.15
N SER A 582 -9.43 31.51 46.25
CA SER A 582 -9.98 32.46 45.27
C SER A 582 -9.56 33.90 45.59
N ASP A 583 -9.37 34.22 46.86
CA ASP A 583 -8.91 35.52 47.32
C ASP A 583 -7.39 35.67 47.11
N ALA A 584 -7.00 36.68 46.34
CA ALA A 584 -5.62 36.93 45.92
C ALA A 584 -4.79 37.68 46.98
N ASP A 585 -4.94 37.30 48.25
CA ASP A 585 -4.13 37.81 49.36
C ASP A 585 -2.66 37.32 49.26
N ASP A 586 -1.78 37.82 50.13
CA ASP A 586 -0.34 37.48 50.08
C ASP A 586 -0.09 35.99 50.38
N ASP A 587 -0.91 35.39 51.24
CA ASP A 587 -0.74 34.02 51.73
C ASP A 587 -0.98 32.92 50.67
N THR A 588 -1.62 33.25 49.53
CA THR A 588 -1.88 32.29 48.43
C THR A 588 -0.87 32.39 47.29
N LYS A 589 0.04 33.37 47.31
CA LYS A 589 1.07 33.58 46.27
C LYS A 589 2.30 32.73 46.51
N GLY A 590 2.13 31.41 46.52
CA GLY A 590 3.17 30.44 46.87
C GLY A 590 4.23 30.19 45.79
N PHE A 591 4.10 30.76 44.58
CA PHE A 591 4.99 30.53 43.44
C PHE A 591 5.71 31.80 43.02
N PHE A 592 6.90 31.68 42.45
CA PHE A 592 7.73 32.84 42.09
C PHE A 592 8.00 32.87 40.57
N ASP A 593 7.70 33.99 39.91
CA ASP A 593 8.09 34.19 38.51
C ASP A 593 9.54 34.71 38.43
N PRO A 594 10.50 33.94 37.89
CA PRO A 594 11.87 34.37 37.75
C PRO A 594 12.06 35.56 36.79
N ASN A 595 11.10 35.84 35.89
CA ASN A 595 11.21 36.96 34.94
C ASN A 595 10.77 38.29 35.56
N THR A 596 9.62 38.33 36.24
CA THR A 596 9.11 39.57 36.87
C THR A 596 9.54 39.74 38.32
N GLN A 597 10.08 38.69 38.94
CA GLN A 597 10.48 38.64 40.35
C GLN A 597 9.30 38.87 41.31
N GLU A 598 8.11 38.41 40.93
CA GLU A 598 6.87 38.54 41.70
C GLU A 598 6.41 37.19 42.25
N ASN A 599 5.80 37.22 43.44
CA ASN A 599 5.05 36.09 43.97
C ASN A 599 3.67 36.02 43.29
N LEU A 600 3.30 34.85 42.81
CA LEU A 600 2.08 34.57 42.06
C LEU A 600 1.39 33.30 42.58
N THR A 601 0.12 33.19 42.24
CA THR A 601 -0.63 31.94 42.27
C THR A 601 -0.12 30.98 41.19
N TYR A 602 -0.27 29.67 41.38
CA TYR A 602 0.11 28.67 40.38
C TYR A 602 -0.59 28.90 39.05
N LEU A 603 -1.89 29.22 39.08
CA LEU A 603 -2.68 29.47 37.88
C LEU A 603 -2.11 30.64 37.07
N LYS A 604 -1.79 31.76 37.72
CA LYS A 604 -1.18 32.92 37.05
C LYS A 604 0.19 32.61 36.48
N LEU A 605 0.96 31.73 37.13
CA LEU A 605 2.26 31.30 36.60
C LEU A 605 2.11 30.37 35.38
N VAL A 606 1.12 29.49 35.39
CA VAL A 606 0.77 28.63 34.23
C VAL A 606 0.30 29.48 33.04
N GLU A 607 -0.49 30.53 33.26
CA GLU A 607 -0.92 31.48 32.21
C GLU A 607 0.26 32.18 31.51
N ARG A 608 1.41 32.32 32.19
CA ARG A 608 2.65 32.87 31.63
C ARG A 608 3.51 31.83 30.91
N CYS A 609 3.13 30.56 30.94
CA CYS A 609 3.86 29.49 30.24
C CYS A 609 3.48 29.39 28.77
N ILE A 610 4.38 28.81 27.98
CA ILE A 610 4.18 28.55 26.55
C ILE A 610 3.98 27.05 26.38
N THR A 611 2.95 26.65 25.65
CA THR A 611 2.75 25.26 25.26
C THR A 611 3.69 24.90 24.12
N ASP A 612 4.49 23.86 24.31
CA ASP A 612 5.30 23.28 23.24
C ASP A 612 4.39 22.62 22.20
N PRO A 613 4.40 23.05 20.92
CA PRO A 613 3.52 22.50 19.89
C PRO A 613 3.79 21.02 19.58
N ILE A 614 4.97 20.50 19.92
CA ILE A 614 5.34 19.10 19.64
C ILE A 614 4.90 18.19 20.78
N THR A 615 5.19 18.57 22.02
CA THR A 615 4.93 17.72 23.20
C THR A 615 3.61 18.03 23.90
N GLY A 616 3.01 19.20 23.64
CA GLY A 616 1.83 19.70 24.34
C GLY A 616 2.11 20.13 25.78
N LEU A 617 3.38 20.13 26.22
CA LEU A 617 3.76 20.46 27.59
C LEU A 617 3.82 21.97 27.83
N SER A 618 3.41 22.40 29.01
CA SER A 618 3.50 23.79 29.45
C SER A 618 4.91 24.10 29.96
N LEU A 619 5.62 25.02 29.31
CA LEU A 619 7.00 25.38 29.61
C LEU A 619 7.10 26.85 30.05
N LEU A 620 7.76 27.10 31.18
CA LEU A 620 7.99 28.47 31.66
C LEU A 620 9.09 29.13 30.81
N PRO A 621 8.80 30.22 30.09
CA PRO A 621 9.82 30.95 29.34
C PRO A 621 10.78 31.66 30.30
N LEU A 622 12.08 31.61 30.02
CA LEU A 622 13.11 32.37 30.74
C LEU A 622 13.75 33.38 29.80
N ASN A 623 13.57 34.66 30.13
CA ASN A 623 14.16 35.78 29.40
C ASN A 623 15.53 36.06 29.99
N ASN A 624 16.60 35.97 29.19
CA ASN A 624 17.95 36.30 29.65
C ASN A 624 18.05 37.80 29.97
N SER A 625 17.71 38.22 31.18
CA SER A 625 18.03 39.54 31.71
C SER A 625 18.88 39.43 32.97
N LYS A 626 20.19 39.57 32.74
CA LYS A 626 21.29 40.01 33.63
C LYS A 626 21.86 39.02 34.65
N SER A 627 23.16 38.77 34.43
CA SER A 627 24.25 38.91 35.40
C SER A 627 23.85 39.51 36.76
N SER A 628 23.73 38.68 37.79
CA SER A 628 23.99 39.13 39.16
C SER A 628 25.50 39.10 39.38
N SER A 629 26.13 40.25 39.14
CA SER A 629 27.40 40.62 39.77
C SER A 629 27.42 40.18 41.22
N GLY A 630 28.52 39.55 41.64
CA GLY A 630 28.72 39.08 43.00
C GLY A 630 28.38 40.16 44.03
N LYS A 631 27.48 39.81 44.95
CA LYS A 631 27.50 40.34 46.31
C LYS A 631 27.29 39.17 47.26
N SER A 632 28.33 38.96 48.06
CA SER A 632 28.36 38.18 49.30
C SER A 632 27.08 38.34 50.10
N TRP A 633 26.52 37.23 50.56
CA TRP A 633 25.73 37.16 51.78
C TRP A 633 26.36 36.11 52.71
N LEU A 634 27.46 36.53 53.34
CA LEU A 634 27.86 36.06 54.66
C LEU A 634 27.29 37.06 55.69
N ALA A 635 26.81 36.53 56.82
CA ALA A 635 26.11 37.19 57.94
C ALA A 635 24.65 37.56 57.62
N ILE A 636 23.64 37.04 58.32
CA ILE A 636 23.42 37.19 59.76
C ILE A 636 23.05 35.84 60.41
N SER A 637 23.88 35.39 61.35
CA SER A 637 23.41 34.65 62.52
C SER A 637 23.18 35.66 63.66
N SER A 638 22.23 35.31 64.54
CA SER A 638 22.03 35.87 65.89
C SER A 638 21.35 37.23 66.06
N CYS A 639 20.07 37.17 66.45
CA CYS A 639 19.40 37.83 67.60
C CYS A 639 17.88 37.74 67.35
N CYS A 640 16.97 37.36 68.23
CA CYS A 640 16.98 37.04 69.66
C CYS A 640 15.70 36.25 69.98
N SER A 641 15.76 35.44 71.03
CA SER A 641 14.66 34.81 71.75
C SER A 641 13.57 35.81 72.20
N VAL A 642 12.29 35.42 72.07
CA VAL A 642 11.30 35.21 73.15
C VAL A 642 10.31 34.15 72.67
#